data_AF-A0A8J7DLR4-F1
#
_entry.id   AF-A0A8J7DLR4-F1
#
_cell.length_a   1.000
_cell.length_b   1.000
_cell.length_c   1.000
_cell.angle_alpha   90.00
_cell.angle_beta   90.00
_cell.angle_gamma   90.00
#
_symmetry.space_group_name_H-M   'P 1'
#
loop_
_entity.id
_entity.type
_entity.pdbx_description
1 polymer ?
#
loop_
_entity_poly.entity_id
_entity_poly.type
_entity_poly.pdbx_seq_one_letter_code
_entity_poly.pdbx_strand_id
1 'polypeptide(L)'
;MIVILKSDTPAIEVTRISLDISRQWDVKVEKSIGQRTVILGMIGDTADADPRRIQNSSPWIEQVLRVRKPFKRVSREFRHGEASTVSVPTPEGTVHFGEAYPVVIVAGPCSVESEAMIVETAQRVKAAGARFLRGGAYKPRTSPYSFQGHGESALEMLDAARRATGLGIITEVMDTADLEGVAAVADVLQIGARNMQNFSLLKKVGAQNKPILLKRGPAATIDDWLMAAEYILAAGNPNVILCERGLRTFDRKYTRNILDLSAVPVLRSLTHLPIMVDPSHGTGESKFVPVMAKAALCAGADSLMIEVHPDPAKALSDGPQCLTPDGFDTLMKTLNALAAAENRGLEPASDGTHLICSSRLLLTVSPSQLERLLTSPTFALLYEKLSQQLSTAAADWLERSLAQVVSGQSKRHLLTAFSAASRKVGKADLQVTPADAQRVDSLSPGWVFPHWSVDQAARTLLLLGIPADQEQTVQMLFDNADVGELIALYQSLPLLPNSKSYCAQAVNGVRSSMTTVFNAIALRNPYPADYFDQSAWNQMVLKALFEDSPLFLIEGLDRRANPELARMLSDYAHERWAANRPVSPELWRPVGPFAEADIVADLERVLNQPDPVQQQAAALACAHSPAAQRLLNDRPDLRQRVQSGQLTWESFGESFGNSGKEKFNVE
;
A
#
# COMPACT_ATOMS: atom_id res chain seq x y z
N MET A 1 -11.49 3.03 -37.33
CA MET A 1 -10.72 4.26 -37.02
C MET A 1 -10.79 4.52 -35.53
N ILE A 2 -9.91 5.35 -34.97
CA ILE A 2 -10.07 5.87 -33.61
C ILE A 2 -10.15 7.39 -33.64
N VAL A 3 -10.99 7.94 -32.79
CA VAL A 3 -11.16 9.38 -32.59
C VAL A 3 -10.76 9.68 -31.15
N ILE A 4 -9.75 10.52 -30.98
CA ILE A 4 -9.18 10.90 -29.70
C ILE A 4 -9.80 12.23 -29.31
N LEU A 5 -10.42 12.29 -28.13
CA LEU A 5 -11.02 13.50 -27.60
C LEU A 5 -10.08 14.16 -26.61
N LYS A 6 -10.16 15.49 -26.51
CA LYS A 6 -9.41 16.27 -25.53
C LYS A 6 -9.77 15.83 -24.10
N SER A 7 -8.81 15.92 -23.18
CA SER A 7 -8.93 15.44 -21.80
C SER A 7 -10.07 16.07 -21.00
N ASP A 8 -10.50 17.28 -21.36
CA ASP A 8 -11.55 18.06 -20.73
C ASP A 8 -12.91 17.96 -21.43
N THR A 9 -13.07 17.03 -22.38
CA THR A 9 -14.31 16.90 -23.16
C THR A 9 -15.51 16.54 -22.26
N PRO A 10 -16.57 17.38 -22.21
CA PRO A 10 -17.76 17.10 -21.40
C PRO A 10 -18.46 15.79 -21.80
N ALA A 11 -19.03 15.06 -20.85
CA ALA A 11 -19.70 13.77 -21.11
C ALA A 11 -20.84 13.86 -22.14
N ILE A 12 -21.53 15.02 -22.18
CA ILE A 12 -22.57 15.30 -23.18
C ILE A 12 -21.98 15.41 -24.59
N GLU A 13 -20.79 16.00 -24.72
CA GLU A 13 -20.07 16.13 -25.99
C GLU A 13 -19.54 14.77 -26.47
N VAL A 14 -18.99 13.95 -25.56
CA VAL A 14 -18.61 12.56 -25.89
C VAL A 14 -19.80 11.80 -26.49
N THR A 15 -20.98 11.96 -25.88
CA THR A 15 -22.20 11.28 -26.32
C THR A 15 -22.72 11.84 -27.65
N ARG A 16 -22.72 13.17 -27.81
CA ARG A 16 -23.09 13.85 -29.06
C ARG A 16 -22.21 13.39 -30.22
N ILE A 17 -20.88 13.47 -30.06
CA ILE A 17 -19.90 13.06 -31.08
C ILE A 17 -20.07 11.59 -31.44
N SER A 18 -20.28 10.72 -30.44
CA SER A 18 -20.51 9.28 -30.67
C SER A 18 -21.76 9.02 -31.52
N LEU A 19 -22.85 9.74 -31.24
CA LEU A 19 -24.11 9.63 -31.98
C LEU A 19 -23.97 10.20 -33.39
N ASP A 20 -23.32 11.35 -33.55
CA ASP A 20 -23.12 11.98 -34.86
C ASP A 20 -22.29 11.09 -35.78
N ILE A 21 -21.22 10.47 -35.25
CA ILE A 21 -20.42 9.51 -36.00
C ILE A 21 -21.26 8.29 -36.41
N SER A 22 -22.03 7.71 -35.47
CA SER A 22 -22.85 6.52 -35.75
C SER A 22 -24.00 6.79 -36.73
N ARG A 23 -24.46 8.05 -36.85
CA ARG A 23 -25.51 8.45 -37.80
C ARG A 23 -24.98 8.75 -39.19
N GLN A 24 -23.78 9.31 -39.28
CA GLN A 24 -23.18 9.71 -40.57
C GLN A 24 -22.50 8.55 -41.29
N TRP A 25 -21.99 7.57 -40.54
CA TRP A 25 -21.32 6.39 -41.07
C TRP A 25 -21.96 5.13 -40.49
N ASP A 26 -22.04 4.07 -41.30
CA ASP A 26 -22.54 2.75 -40.87
C ASP A 26 -21.50 2.03 -39.99
N VAL A 27 -21.26 2.62 -38.82
CA VAL A 27 -20.25 2.19 -37.86
C VAL A 27 -20.83 2.15 -36.46
N LYS A 28 -20.40 1.15 -35.70
CA LYS A 28 -20.60 1.11 -34.25
C LYS A 28 -19.48 1.91 -33.59
N VAL A 29 -19.84 2.84 -32.70
CA VAL A 29 -18.88 3.57 -31.86
C VAL A 29 -18.74 2.89 -30.51
N GLU A 30 -17.52 2.48 -30.18
CA GLU A 30 -17.17 1.93 -28.86
C GLU A 30 -16.33 2.96 -28.09
N LYS A 31 -16.70 3.19 -26.82
CA LYS A 31 -16.06 4.19 -25.96
C LYS A 31 -15.00 3.52 -25.09
N SER A 32 -13.79 4.08 -25.08
CA SER A 32 -12.73 3.77 -24.12
C SER A 32 -12.44 5.03 -23.32
N ILE A 33 -12.79 5.03 -22.04
CA ILE A 33 -12.57 6.17 -21.15
C ILE A 33 -11.32 5.84 -20.32
N GLY A 34 -10.18 6.42 -20.71
CA GLY A 34 -8.93 6.37 -19.95
C GLY A 34 -8.92 7.42 -18.84
N GLN A 35 -7.88 7.40 -17.99
CA GLN A 35 -7.72 8.38 -16.91
C GLN A 35 -7.51 9.82 -17.42
N ARG A 36 -6.95 9.97 -18.63
CA ARG A 36 -6.58 11.28 -19.21
C ARG A 36 -7.23 11.56 -20.57
N THR A 37 -7.70 10.53 -21.26
CA THR A 37 -8.13 10.64 -22.65
C THR A 37 -9.37 9.79 -22.89
N VAL A 38 -10.31 10.30 -23.67
CA VAL A 38 -11.47 9.53 -24.14
C VAL A 38 -11.24 9.17 -25.61
N ILE A 39 -11.32 7.88 -25.91
CA ILE A 39 -11.12 7.35 -27.26
C ILE A 39 -12.44 6.75 -27.74
N LEU A 40 -12.86 7.15 -28.94
CA LEU A 40 -13.99 6.57 -29.64
C LEU A 40 -13.49 5.69 -30.78
N GLY A 41 -13.63 4.38 -30.62
CA GLY A 41 -13.33 3.40 -31.64
C GLY A 41 -14.48 3.27 -32.64
N MET A 42 -14.24 3.62 -33.90
CA MET A 42 -15.17 3.38 -35.01
C MET A 42 -14.97 1.97 -35.55
N ILE A 43 -15.99 1.12 -35.36
CA ILE A 43 -16.00 -0.27 -35.79
C ILE A 43 -17.02 -0.47 -36.92
N GLY A 44 -16.53 -0.93 -38.06
CA GLY A 44 -17.32 -1.11 -39.29
C GLY A 44 -16.44 -0.85 -40.50
N ASP A 45 -17.05 -0.71 -41.67
CA ASP A 45 -16.35 -0.20 -42.84
C ASP A 45 -16.12 1.31 -42.66
N THR A 46 -14.85 1.71 -42.67
CA THR A 46 -14.44 3.12 -42.56
C THR A 46 -13.66 3.57 -43.80
N ALA A 47 -13.81 2.88 -44.94
CA ALA A 47 -13.11 3.21 -46.18
C ALA A 47 -13.42 4.65 -46.63
N ASP A 48 -14.72 4.99 -46.63
CA ASP A 48 -15.25 6.29 -47.05
C ASP A 48 -15.22 7.37 -45.97
N ALA A 49 -14.78 7.02 -44.76
CA ALA A 49 -14.62 7.96 -43.67
C ALA A 49 -13.30 8.75 -43.82
N ASP A 50 -13.39 10.03 -44.18
CA ASP A 50 -12.25 10.95 -44.21
C ASP A 50 -11.88 11.40 -42.79
N PRO A 51 -10.67 11.07 -42.29
CA PRO A 51 -10.21 11.48 -40.96
C PRO A 51 -10.28 12.99 -40.74
N ARG A 52 -10.00 13.81 -41.77
CA ARG A 52 -10.01 15.28 -41.65
C ARG A 52 -11.42 15.82 -41.44
N ARG A 53 -12.41 15.22 -42.11
CA ARG A 53 -13.81 15.60 -41.96
C ARG A 53 -14.32 15.30 -40.55
N ILE A 54 -13.96 14.14 -39.99
CA ILE A 54 -14.31 13.75 -38.62
C ILE A 54 -13.60 14.66 -37.62
N GLN A 55 -12.31 14.92 -37.80
CA GLN A 55 -11.55 15.79 -36.90
C GLN A 55 -12.14 17.20 -36.83
N ASN A 56 -12.61 17.72 -37.97
CA ASN A 56 -13.22 19.04 -38.04
C ASN A 56 -14.71 19.08 -37.62
N SER A 57 -15.32 17.94 -37.27
CA SER A 57 -16.75 17.90 -36.92
C SER A 57 -17.04 18.40 -35.49
N SER A 58 -16.03 18.47 -34.63
CA SER A 58 -16.16 18.98 -33.27
C SER A 58 -14.84 19.55 -32.75
N PRO A 59 -14.85 20.69 -32.04
CA PRO A 59 -13.64 21.27 -31.44
C PRO A 59 -13.07 20.41 -30.28
N TRP A 60 -13.84 19.43 -29.81
CA TRP A 60 -13.44 18.49 -28.76
C TRP A 60 -12.64 17.30 -29.28
N ILE A 61 -12.64 17.08 -30.61
CA ILE A 61 -11.82 16.05 -31.22
C ILE A 61 -10.39 16.58 -31.35
N GLU A 62 -9.46 15.91 -30.68
CA GLU A 62 -8.04 16.23 -30.72
C GLU A 62 -7.42 15.67 -32.01
N GLN A 63 -7.68 14.40 -32.31
CA GLN A 63 -7.07 13.71 -33.44
C GLN A 63 -7.92 12.52 -33.92
N VAL A 64 -7.81 12.19 -35.22
CA VAL A 64 -8.44 11.00 -35.81
C VAL A 64 -7.40 10.14 -36.51
N LEU A 65 -7.30 8.86 -36.15
CA LEU A 65 -6.31 7.93 -36.66
C LEU A 65 -6.95 6.68 -37.30
N ARG A 66 -6.30 6.17 -38.36
CA ARG A 66 -6.68 4.91 -39.02
C ARG A 66 -5.83 3.77 -38.45
N VAL A 67 -6.45 2.87 -37.70
CA VAL A 67 -5.82 1.61 -37.25
C VAL A 67 -5.63 0.69 -38.45
N ARG A 68 -4.37 0.36 -38.75
CA ARG A 68 -3.98 -0.42 -39.95
C ARG A 68 -3.91 -1.92 -39.71
N LYS A 69 -3.79 -2.36 -38.45
CA LYS A 69 -3.67 -3.77 -38.09
C LYS A 69 -4.98 -4.54 -38.37
N PRO A 70 -4.92 -5.83 -38.75
CA PRO A 70 -6.13 -6.64 -38.98
C PRO A 70 -6.90 -6.91 -37.67
N PHE A 71 -6.20 -7.12 -36.55
CA PHE A 71 -6.76 -7.26 -35.19
C PHE A 71 -6.99 -5.89 -34.55
N LYS A 72 -7.98 -5.14 -35.06
CA LYS A 72 -8.17 -3.73 -34.68
C LYS A 72 -8.46 -3.58 -33.18
N ARG A 73 -9.51 -4.20 -32.65
CA ARG A 73 -9.97 -4.01 -31.25
C ARG A 73 -8.94 -4.50 -30.24
N VAL A 74 -8.21 -5.56 -30.57
CA VAL A 74 -7.15 -6.14 -29.72
C VAL A 74 -5.88 -5.28 -29.73
N SER A 75 -5.64 -4.49 -30.78
CA SER A 75 -4.39 -3.74 -30.92
C SER A 75 -4.23 -2.65 -29.87
N ARG A 76 -3.00 -2.48 -29.35
CA ARG A 76 -2.63 -1.40 -28.42
C ARG A 76 -2.84 -0.02 -29.06
N GLU A 77 -2.68 0.07 -30.38
CA GLU A 77 -2.99 1.24 -31.20
C GLU A 77 -4.45 1.69 -31.04
N PHE A 78 -5.40 0.74 -31.01
CA PHE A 78 -6.82 1.05 -30.85
C PHE A 78 -7.19 1.62 -29.47
N ARG A 79 -6.34 1.39 -28.47
CA ARG A 79 -6.41 2.00 -27.13
C ARG A 79 -5.41 3.14 -26.94
N HIS A 80 -4.83 3.67 -28.02
CA HIS A 80 -3.86 4.78 -27.98
C HIS A 80 -2.70 4.54 -26.99
N GLY A 81 -2.16 3.32 -26.98
CA GLY A 81 -1.05 2.97 -26.09
C GLY A 81 -1.46 2.50 -24.68
N GLU A 82 -2.71 2.68 -24.28
CA GLU A 82 -3.18 2.29 -22.95
C GLU A 82 -3.37 0.76 -22.82
N ALA A 83 -2.94 0.20 -21.70
CA ALA A 83 -3.15 -1.20 -21.36
C ALA A 83 -4.56 -1.43 -20.78
N SER A 84 -5.14 -2.58 -21.06
CA SER A 84 -6.41 -3.01 -20.47
C SER A 84 -6.17 -3.73 -19.14
N THR A 85 -7.18 -3.67 -18.28
CA THR A 85 -7.25 -4.45 -17.05
C THR A 85 -8.47 -5.35 -17.11
N VAL A 86 -8.30 -6.64 -16.78
CA VAL A 86 -9.41 -7.58 -16.61
C VAL A 86 -9.66 -7.76 -15.13
N SER A 87 -10.80 -7.24 -14.66
CA SER A 87 -11.24 -7.32 -13.26
C SER A 87 -12.16 -8.51 -13.08
N VAL A 88 -11.80 -9.41 -12.15
CA VAL A 88 -12.53 -10.65 -11.90
C VAL A 88 -12.98 -10.68 -10.45
N PRO A 89 -14.29 -10.61 -10.17
CA PRO A 89 -14.81 -10.79 -8.82
C PRO A 89 -14.55 -12.21 -8.34
N THR A 90 -14.02 -12.34 -7.12
CA THR A 90 -13.88 -13.60 -6.40
C THR A 90 -14.53 -13.48 -5.03
N PRO A 91 -14.80 -14.58 -4.31
CA PRO A 91 -15.28 -14.52 -2.93
C PRO A 91 -14.39 -13.67 -1.98
N GLU A 92 -13.09 -13.54 -2.25
CA GLU A 92 -12.15 -12.73 -1.47
C GLU A 92 -11.97 -11.29 -2.01
N GLY A 93 -12.83 -10.86 -2.91
CA GLY A 93 -12.79 -9.56 -3.55
C GLY A 93 -12.35 -9.60 -5.02
N THR A 94 -12.24 -8.43 -5.63
CA THR A 94 -11.91 -8.30 -7.05
C THR A 94 -10.41 -8.45 -7.27
N VAL A 95 -10.02 -9.35 -8.18
CA VAL A 95 -8.63 -9.52 -8.63
C VAL A 95 -8.47 -8.89 -10.00
N HIS A 96 -7.36 -8.18 -10.22
CA HIS A 96 -7.09 -7.45 -11.46
C HIS A 96 -5.90 -8.07 -12.21
N PHE A 97 -6.12 -8.50 -13.45
CA PHE A 97 -5.06 -8.91 -14.37
C PHE A 97 -4.69 -7.72 -15.27
N GLY A 98 -3.42 -7.31 -15.27
CA GLY A 98 -2.92 -6.25 -16.16
C GLY A 98 -1.58 -5.65 -15.72
N GLU A 99 -1.01 -4.79 -16.58
CA GLU A 99 0.34 -4.20 -16.40
C GLU A 99 0.51 -3.42 -15.09
N ALA A 100 -0.55 -2.71 -14.69
CA ALA A 100 -0.54 -1.83 -13.52
C ALA A 100 -0.81 -2.54 -12.19
N TYR A 101 -0.98 -3.87 -12.21
CA TYR A 101 -1.39 -4.65 -11.05
C TYR A 101 -0.37 -5.74 -10.69
N PRO A 102 -0.41 -6.21 -9.43
CA PRO A 102 0.29 -7.40 -8.97
C PRO A 102 0.20 -8.57 -9.95
N VAL A 103 1.29 -9.35 -10.05
CA VAL A 103 1.26 -10.58 -10.88
C VAL A 103 0.34 -11.60 -10.24
N VAL A 104 -0.68 -12.04 -10.98
CA VAL A 104 -1.67 -12.98 -10.47
C VAL A 104 -1.18 -14.41 -10.63
N ILE A 105 -1.18 -15.17 -9.53
CA ILE A 105 -0.84 -16.59 -9.55
C ILE A 105 -2.10 -17.44 -9.62
N VAL A 106 -2.16 -18.28 -10.66
CA VAL A 106 -3.19 -19.30 -10.88
C VAL A 106 -2.53 -20.67 -10.71
N ALA A 107 -3.06 -21.49 -9.80
CA ALA A 107 -2.48 -22.80 -9.52
C ALA A 107 -3.54 -23.87 -9.28
N GLY A 108 -3.19 -25.14 -9.51
CA GLY A 108 -4.09 -26.27 -9.30
C GLY A 108 -3.82 -27.44 -10.24
N PRO A 109 -4.55 -28.56 -10.09
CA PRO A 109 -4.24 -29.80 -10.77
C PRO A 109 -4.69 -29.79 -12.23
N CYS A 110 -4.03 -30.60 -13.08
CA CYS A 110 -4.38 -30.69 -14.49
C CYS A 110 -5.83 -31.15 -14.75
N SER A 111 -6.32 -32.08 -13.95
CA SER A 111 -7.71 -32.55 -13.96
C SER A 111 -8.27 -32.53 -12.55
N VAL A 112 -9.60 -32.41 -12.43
CA VAL A 112 -10.29 -32.66 -11.16
C VAL A 112 -10.54 -34.16 -11.07
N GLU A 113 -10.03 -34.81 -10.01
CA GLU A 113 -10.04 -36.27 -9.86
C GLU A 113 -10.90 -36.75 -8.68
N SER A 114 -11.01 -35.93 -7.63
CA SER A 114 -11.94 -36.13 -6.51
C SER A 114 -12.10 -34.83 -5.73
N GLU A 115 -13.19 -34.72 -4.96
CA GLU A 115 -13.44 -33.56 -4.10
C GLU A 115 -12.33 -33.36 -3.07
N ALA A 116 -11.92 -34.43 -2.37
CA ALA A 116 -10.87 -34.37 -1.36
C ALA A 116 -9.55 -33.82 -1.94
N MET A 117 -9.13 -34.32 -3.11
CA MET A 117 -7.90 -33.88 -3.77
C MET A 117 -7.97 -32.41 -4.19
N ILE A 118 -9.06 -31.97 -4.81
CA ILE A 118 -9.16 -30.59 -5.32
C ILE A 118 -9.26 -29.58 -4.17
N VAL A 119 -9.97 -29.93 -3.09
CA VAL A 119 -10.07 -29.09 -1.88
C VAL A 119 -8.73 -28.98 -1.18
N GLU A 120 -8.01 -30.10 -0.98
CA GLU A 120 -6.67 -30.10 -0.39
C GLU A 120 -5.71 -29.24 -1.23
N THR A 121 -5.71 -29.43 -2.55
CA THR A 121 -4.87 -28.66 -3.46
C THR A 121 -5.18 -27.17 -3.38
N ALA A 122 -6.47 -26.80 -3.37
CA ALA A 122 -6.92 -25.42 -3.26
C ALA A 122 -6.44 -24.75 -1.97
N GLN A 123 -6.53 -25.46 -0.83
CA GLN A 123 -6.04 -24.96 0.44
C GLN A 123 -4.52 -24.74 0.42
N ARG A 124 -3.76 -25.69 -0.12
CA ARG A 124 -2.29 -25.59 -0.23
C ARG A 124 -1.86 -24.43 -1.13
N VAL A 125 -2.42 -24.31 -2.33
CA VAL A 125 -2.01 -23.24 -3.26
C VAL A 125 -2.46 -21.87 -2.78
N LYS A 126 -3.62 -21.77 -2.12
CA LYS A 126 -4.06 -20.52 -1.46
C LYS A 126 -3.08 -20.08 -0.39
N ALA A 127 -2.70 -20.99 0.51
CA ALA A 127 -1.77 -20.69 1.59
C ALA A 127 -0.40 -20.19 1.08
N ALA A 128 -0.04 -20.56 -0.15
CA ALA A 128 1.18 -20.11 -0.81
C ALA A 128 1.02 -18.81 -1.62
N GLY A 129 -0.19 -18.22 -1.70
CA GLY A 129 -0.45 -16.94 -2.36
C GLY A 129 -1.14 -17.02 -3.72
N ALA A 130 -1.64 -18.19 -4.16
CA ALA A 130 -2.47 -18.27 -5.36
C ALA A 130 -3.81 -17.55 -5.14
N ARG A 131 -4.32 -16.86 -6.18
CA ARG A 131 -5.61 -16.15 -6.15
C ARG A 131 -6.70 -16.85 -6.94
N PHE A 132 -6.31 -17.77 -7.81
CA PHE A 132 -7.21 -18.61 -8.58
C PHE A 132 -6.81 -20.07 -8.50
N LEU A 133 -7.81 -20.92 -8.37
CA LEU A 133 -7.72 -22.35 -8.58
C LEU A 133 -8.01 -22.67 -10.04
N ARG A 134 -7.13 -23.44 -10.68
CA ARG A 134 -7.40 -24.02 -12.01
C ARG A 134 -7.64 -25.53 -11.92
N GLY A 135 -8.62 -26.05 -12.65
CA GLY A 135 -8.91 -27.48 -12.70
C GLY A 135 -9.71 -27.87 -13.94
N GLY A 136 -9.30 -28.92 -14.65
CA GLY A 136 -10.01 -29.39 -15.85
C GLY A 136 -11.14 -30.32 -15.49
N ALA A 137 -12.39 -29.87 -15.65
CA ALA A 137 -13.58 -30.73 -15.53
C ALA A 137 -13.76 -31.64 -16.76
N TYR A 138 -13.42 -31.12 -17.93
CA TYR A 138 -13.41 -31.80 -19.23
C TYR A 138 -11.98 -31.81 -19.78
N LYS A 139 -11.55 -32.91 -20.43
CA LYS A 139 -10.17 -33.07 -20.92
C LYS A 139 -10.09 -33.34 -22.42
N PRO A 140 -9.42 -32.47 -23.21
CA PRO A 140 -9.11 -32.75 -24.60
C PRO A 140 -7.98 -33.77 -24.72
N ARG A 141 -8.31 -35.05 -24.88
CA ARG A 141 -7.32 -36.13 -25.01
C ARG A 141 -7.07 -36.50 -26.47
N THR A 142 -5.79 -36.74 -26.78
CA THR A 142 -5.40 -37.26 -28.10
C THR A 142 -5.88 -38.70 -28.30
N SER A 143 -5.97 -39.48 -27.23
CA SER A 143 -6.50 -40.85 -27.25
C SER A 143 -7.88 -40.89 -26.60
N PRO A 144 -8.89 -41.52 -27.24
CA PRO A 144 -10.22 -41.65 -26.67
C PRO A 144 -10.26 -42.55 -25.42
N TYR A 145 -9.25 -43.41 -25.22
CA TYR A 145 -9.16 -44.33 -24.08
C TYR A 145 -8.54 -43.71 -22.83
N SER A 146 -8.08 -42.46 -22.92
CA SER A 146 -7.55 -41.75 -21.76
C SER A 146 -8.68 -41.19 -20.89
N PHE A 147 -8.38 -40.86 -19.63
CA PHE A 147 -9.32 -40.16 -18.76
C PHE A 147 -9.82 -38.84 -19.39
N GLN A 148 -11.15 -38.73 -19.56
CA GLN A 148 -11.81 -37.62 -20.26
C GLN A 148 -12.25 -36.48 -19.32
N GLY A 149 -12.05 -36.63 -18.00
CA GLY A 149 -12.62 -35.75 -16.99
C GLY A 149 -13.93 -36.31 -16.42
N HIS A 150 -14.38 -35.75 -15.29
CA HIS A 150 -15.64 -36.12 -14.64
C HIS A 150 -16.82 -35.23 -15.07
N GLY A 151 -16.61 -34.34 -16.04
CA GLY A 151 -17.66 -33.48 -16.60
C GLY A 151 -18.32 -32.62 -15.53
N GLU A 152 -19.65 -32.61 -15.51
CA GLU A 152 -20.46 -31.81 -14.58
C GLU A 152 -20.15 -32.07 -13.10
N SER A 153 -19.93 -33.34 -12.70
CA SER A 153 -19.57 -33.65 -11.30
C SER A 153 -18.22 -33.04 -10.88
N ALA A 154 -17.28 -32.83 -11.79
CA ALA A 154 -16.05 -32.10 -11.48
C ALA A 154 -16.30 -30.59 -11.28
N LEU A 155 -17.35 -30.01 -11.87
CA LEU A 155 -17.73 -28.62 -11.63
C LEU A 155 -18.24 -28.45 -10.19
N GLU A 156 -19.03 -29.40 -9.69
CA GLU A 156 -19.47 -29.40 -8.28
C GLU A 156 -18.29 -29.48 -7.31
N MET A 157 -17.28 -30.31 -7.63
CA MET A 157 -16.05 -30.42 -6.83
C MET A 157 -15.22 -29.12 -6.84
N LEU A 158 -15.16 -28.41 -7.98
CA LEU A 158 -14.51 -27.09 -8.06
C LEU A 158 -15.25 -26.05 -7.22
N ASP A 159 -16.58 -26.09 -7.22
CA ASP A 159 -17.40 -25.21 -6.40
C ASP A 159 -17.24 -25.52 -4.89
N ALA A 160 -17.07 -26.79 -4.52
CA ALA A 160 -16.71 -27.18 -3.16
C ALA A 160 -15.34 -26.59 -2.74
N ALA A 161 -14.33 -26.67 -3.61
CA ALA A 161 -13.03 -26.07 -3.37
C ALA A 161 -13.09 -24.54 -3.26
N ARG A 162 -13.90 -23.87 -4.09
CA ARG A 162 -14.22 -22.44 -3.97
C ARG A 162 -14.83 -22.12 -2.62
N ARG A 163 -15.86 -22.84 -2.17
CA ARG A 163 -16.48 -22.61 -0.86
C ARG A 163 -15.48 -22.76 0.30
N ALA A 164 -14.58 -23.74 0.20
CA ALA A 164 -13.59 -24.01 1.23
C ALA A 164 -12.46 -22.96 1.31
N THR A 165 -12.19 -22.25 0.20
CA THR A 165 -10.98 -21.42 0.08
C THR A 165 -11.23 -19.98 -0.34
N GLY A 166 -12.34 -19.67 -0.99
CA GLY A 166 -12.61 -18.35 -1.57
C GLY A 166 -11.81 -18.04 -2.85
N LEU A 167 -10.98 -18.98 -3.35
CA LEU A 167 -10.26 -18.80 -4.61
C LEU A 167 -11.22 -18.63 -5.79
N GLY A 168 -10.86 -17.78 -6.74
CA GLY A 168 -11.56 -17.74 -8.03
C GLY A 168 -11.31 -19.02 -8.84
N ILE A 169 -12.24 -19.42 -9.70
CA ILE A 169 -12.15 -20.67 -10.49
C ILE A 169 -11.86 -20.36 -11.96
N ILE A 170 -10.82 -21.00 -12.50
CA ILE A 170 -10.54 -21.06 -13.94
C ILE A 170 -10.69 -22.50 -14.43
N THR A 171 -11.60 -22.74 -15.37
CA THR A 171 -11.83 -24.06 -15.95
C THR A 171 -12.14 -23.96 -17.45
N GLU A 172 -11.85 -25.03 -18.19
CA GLU A 172 -11.86 -25.05 -19.65
C GLU A 172 -13.23 -25.37 -20.23
N VAL A 173 -13.62 -24.60 -21.25
CA VAL A 173 -14.79 -24.88 -22.09
C VAL A 173 -14.30 -25.63 -23.33
N MET A 174 -14.78 -26.86 -23.49
CA MET A 174 -14.39 -27.76 -24.57
C MET A 174 -15.32 -27.66 -25.77
N ASP A 175 -16.63 -27.69 -25.50
CA ASP A 175 -17.68 -27.55 -26.49
C ASP A 175 -18.65 -26.43 -26.08
N THR A 176 -19.37 -25.93 -27.07
CA THR A 176 -20.47 -24.99 -26.90
C THR A 176 -21.64 -25.56 -26.10
N ALA A 177 -21.81 -26.88 -26.06
CA ALA A 177 -22.85 -27.54 -25.27
C ALA A 177 -22.58 -27.43 -23.76
N ASP A 178 -21.30 -27.47 -23.36
CA ASP A 178 -20.91 -27.44 -21.94
C ASP A 178 -20.80 -26.01 -21.39
N LEU A 179 -20.90 -25.00 -22.26
CA LEU A 179 -20.65 -23.60 -21.92
C LEU A 179 -21.51 -23.11 -20.76
N GLU A 180 -22.80 -23.46 -20.73
CA GLU A 180 -23.71 -23.00 -19.67
C GLU A 180 -23.31 -23.56 -18.30
N GLY A 181 -23.09 -24.88 -18.20
CA GLY A 181 -22.66 -25.52 -16.96
C GLY A 181 -21.29 -25.03 -16.50
N VAL A 182 -20.33 -24.91 -17.41
CA VAL A 182 -19.00 -24.38 -17.09
C VAL A 182 -19.09 -22.91 -16.66
N ALA A 183 -19.89 -22.09 -17.33
CA ALA A 183 -20.10 -20.70 -16.97
C ALA A 183 -20.89 -20.52 -15.67
N ALA A 184 -21.62 -21.51 -15.16
CA ALA A 184 -22.20 -21.42 -13.83
C ALA A 184 -21.11 -21.42 -12.73
N VAL A 185 -20.03 -22.18 -12.94
CA VAL A 185 -18.98 -22.42 -11.93
C VAL A 185 -17.68 -21.67 -12.18
N ALA A 186 -17.32 -21.30 -13.42
CA ALA A 186 -16.07 -20.62 -13.71
C ALA A 186 -16.17 -19.11 -13.46
N ASP A 187 -15.17 -18.48 -12.83
CA ASP A 187 -15.04 -17.01 -12.83
C ASP A 187 -14.31 -16.53 -14.10
N VAL A 188 -13.43 -17.37 -14.65
CA VAL A 188 -12.76 -17.16 -15.94
C VAL A 188 -12.93 -18.39 -16.82
N LEU A 189 -13.48 -18.21 -18.02
CA LEU A 189 -13.65 -19.27 -19.01
C LEU A 189 -12.35 -19.49 -19.77
N GLN A 190 -11.72 -20.66 -19.62
CA GLN A 190 -10.52 -20.99 -20.38
C GLN A 190 -10.90 -21.59 -21.74
N ILE A 191 -10.25 -21.10 -22.81
CA ILE A 191 -10.21 -21.74 -24.12
C ILE A 191 -8.82 -22.34 -24.30
N GLY A 192 -8.75 -23.67 -24.32
CA GLY A 192 -7.49 -24.36 -24.49
C GLY A 192 -6.89 -24.19 -25.89
N ALA A 193 -5.60 -24.46 -26.00
CA ALA A 193 -4.82 -24.25 -27.21
C ALA A 193 -5.36 -24.98 -28.47
N ARG A 194 -6.03 -26.13 -28.29
CA ARG A 194 -6.64 -26.86 -29.42
C ARG A 194 -7.90 -26.18 -29.97
N ASN A 195 -8.58 -25.39 -29.13
CA ASN A 195 -9.78 -24.64 -29.47
C ASN A 195 -9.49 -23.16 -29.80
N MET A 196 -8.22 -22.73 -29.85
CA MET A 196 -7.86 -21.34 -30.15
C MET A 196 -8.43 -20.86 -31.50
N GLN A 197 -8.61 -21.76 -32.48
CA GLN A 197 -9.22 -21.45 -33.79
C GLN A 197 -10.61 -22.07 -33.98
N ASN A 198 -11.24 -22.53 -32.90
CA ASN A 198 -12.64 -22.95 -32.94
C ASN A 198 -13.54 -21.70 -32.92
N PHE A 199 -13.62 -21.00 -34.05
CA PHE A 199 -14.29 -19.70 -34.14
C PHE A 199 -15.78 -19.75 -33.75
N SER A 200 -16.45 -20.88 -33.97
CA SER A 200 -17.82 -21.09 -33.51
C SER A 200 -17.91 -21.06 -31.98
N LEU A 201 -16.97 -21.70 -31.29
CA LEU A 201 -16.85 -21.61 -29.84
C LEU A 201 -16.47 -20.19 -29.40
N LEU A 202 -15.45 -19.57 -30.02
CA LEU A 202 -14.99 -18.22 -29.67
C LEU A 202 -16.11 -17.17 -29.71
N LYS A 203 -16.99 -17.24 -30.73
CA LYS A 203 -18.16 -16.35 -30.83
C LYS A 203 -19.15 -16.56 -29.70
N LYS A 204 -19.43 -17.81 -29.32
CA LYS A 204 -20.37 -18.11 -28.23
C LYS A 204 -19.81 -17.74 -26.85
N VAL A 205 -18.52 -18.00 -26.60
CA VAL A 205 -17.89 -17.59 -25.34
C VAL A 205 -17.74 -16.08 -25.26
N GLY A 206 -17.42 -15.41 -26.38
CA GLY A 206 -17.35 -13.95 -26.46
C GLY A 206 -18.71 -13.25 -26.34
N ALA A 207 -19.82 -13.98 -26.41
CA ALA A 207 -21.15 -13.46 -26.08
C ALA A 207 -21.48 -13.58 -24.57
N GLN A 208 -20.63 -14.23 -23.78
CA GLN A 208 -20.80 -14.33 -22.33
C GLN A 208 -20.25 -13.09 -21.62
N ASN A 209 -20.82 -12.75 -20.47
CA ASN A 209 -20.35 -11.65 -19.61
C ASN A 209 -19.27 -12.10 -18.60
N LYS A 210 -18.45 -13.09 -18.97
CA LYS A 210 -17.37 -13.63 -18.12
C LYS A 210 -16.02 -13.40 -18.77
N PRO A 211 -14.96 -13.08 -18.00
CA PRO A 211 -13.59 -13.05 -18.51
C PRO A 211 -13.19 -14.35 -19.22
N ILE A 212 -12.39 -14.23 -20.28
CA ILE A 212 -11.94 -15.36 -21.10
C ILE A 212 -10.42 -15.44 -21.08
N LEU A 213 -9.90 -16.61 -20.74
CA LEU A 213 -8.48 -16.94 -20.87
C LEU A 213 -8.25 -17.69 -22.18
N LEU A 214 -7.60 -17.06 -23.15
CA LEU A 214 -7.34 -17.65 -24.46
C LEU A 214 -5.90 -18.17 -24.55
N LYS A 215 -5.72 -19.50 -24.53
CA LYS A 215 -4.40 -20.12 -24.71
C LYS A 215 -3.95 -20.08 -26.17
N ARG A 216 -2.67 -19.77 -26.42
CA ARG A 216 -2.06 -19.82 -27.75
C ARG A 216 -2.10 -21.24 -28.31
N GLY A 217 -2.45 -21.37 -29.58
CA GLY A 217 -2.45 -22.64 -30.31
C GLY A 217 -1.03 -23.18 -30.51
N PRO A 218 -0.83 -24.51 -30.54
CA PRO A 218 0.50 -25.11 -30.56
C PRO A 218 1.31 -24.81 -31.82
N ALA A 219 0.69 -24.31 -32.90
CA ALA A 219 1.36 -23.91 -34.14
C ALA A 219 0.92 -22.51 -34.60
N ALA A 220 0.35 -21.72 -33.68
CA ALA A 220 -0.20 -20.40 -34.02
C ALA A 220 0.87 -19.32 -34.04
N THR A 221 0.84 -18.46 -35.05
CA THR A 221 1.58 -17.20 -35.04
C THR A 221 0.96 -16.23 -34.02
N ILE A 222 1.66 -15.13 -33.70
CA ILE A 222 1.10 -14.07 -32.85
C ILE A 222 -0.13 -13.44 -33.53
N ASP A 223 -0.09 -13.23 -34.85
CA ASP A 223 -1.20 -12.68 -35.61
C ASP A 223 -2.44 -13.60 -35.57
N ASP A 224 -2.27 -14.92 -35.72
CA ASP A 224 -3.37 -15.89 -35.60
C ASP A 224 -4.04 -15.80 -34.22
N TRP A 225 -3.22 -15.64 -33.17
CA TRP A 225 -3.68 -15.60 -31.80
C TRP A 225 -4.39 -14.29 -31.46
N LEU A 226 -3.85 -13.15 -31.90
CA LEU A 226 -4.51 -11.84 -31.76
C LEU A 226 -5.80 -11.77 -32.59
N MET A 227 -5.85 -12.40 -33.76
CA MET A 227 -7.08 -12.52 -34.54
C MET A 227 -8.12 -13.40 -33.83
N ALA A 228 -7.72 -14.50 -33.17
CA ALA A 228 -8.62 -15.28 -32.34
C ALA A 228 -9.20 -14.46 -31.17
N ALA A 229 -8.39 -13.64 -30.51
CA ALA A 229 -8.88 -12.68 -29.51
C ALA A 229 -9.83 -11.64 -30.13
N GLU A 230 -9.56 -11.18 -31.36
CA GLU A 230 -10.44 -10.24 -32.07
C GLU A 230 -11.84 -10.82 -32.28
N TYR A 231 -11.98 -12.13 -32.55
CA TYR A 231 -13.29 -12.79 -32.64
C TYR A 231 -14.09 -12.69 -31.34
N ILE A 232 -13.42 -12.81 -30.19
CA ILE A 232 -14.05 -12.69 -28.87
C ILE A 232 -14.48 -11.24 -28.63
N LEU A 233 -13.58 -10.28 -28.87
CA LEU A 233 -13.88 -8.85 -28.71
C LEU A 233 -14.99 -8.39 -29.67
N ALA A 234 -15.03 -8.92 -30.89
CA ALA A 234 -16.06 -8.64 -31.88
C ALA A 234 -17.43 -9.18 -31.47
N ALA A 235 -17.47 -10.30 -30.74
CA ALA A 235 -18.71 -10.85 -30.18
C ALA A 235 -19.27 -10.03 -29.00
N GLY A 236 -18.46 -9.11 -28.44
CA GLY A 236 -18.92 -8.11 -27.46
C GLY A 236 -18.21 -8.16 -26.12
N ASN A 237 -17.31 -9.13 -25.88
CA ASN A 237 -16.62 -9.28 -24.60
C ASN A 237 -15.19 -8.70 -24.65
N PRO A 238 -14.92 -7.60 -23.93
CA PRO A 238 -13.59 -6.97 -23.90
C PRO A 238 -12.62 -7.65 -22.91
N ASN A 239 -13.10 -8.58 -22.08
CA ASN A 239 -12.35 -9.15 -20.96
C ASN A 239 -11.59 -10.40 -21.39
N VAL A 240 -10.49 -10.22 -22.12
CA VAL A 240 -9.66 -11.33 -22.61
C VAL A 240 -8.27 -11.28 -21.99
N ILE A 241 -7.80 -12.43 -21.49
CA ILE A 241 -6.43 -12.66 -21.01
C ILE A 241 -5.76 -13.63 -22.00
N LEU A 242 -4.60 -13.27 -22.52
CA LEU A 242 -3.83 -14.10 -23.43
C LEU A 242 -2.90 -15.01 -22.62
N CYS A 243 -2.94 -16.33 -22.81
CA CYS A 243 -1.99 -17.27 -22.19
C CYS A 243 -1.00 -17.92 -23.17
N GLU A 244 0.29 -17.56 -23.07
CA GLU A 244 1.39 -18.24 -23.76
C GLU A 244 1.69 -19.57 -23.04
N ARG A 245 1.84 -20.65 -23.80
CA ARG A 245 1.85 -22.04 -23.27
C ARG A 245 2.77 -22.98 -24.03
N GLY A 246 3.63 -22.42 -24.88
CA GLY A 246 4.59 -23.09 -25.74
C GLY A 246 4.06 -23.52 -27.10
N LEU A 247 4.97 -23.50 -28.07
CA LEU A 247 4.78 -23.95 -29.45
C LEU A 247 5.35 -25.34 -29.68
N ARG A 248 4.73 -26.10 -30.58
CA ARG A 248 5.28 -27.34 -31.10
C ARG A 248 6.44 -27.01 -32.02
N THR A 249 7.57 -27.67 -31.79
CA THR A 249 8.78 -27.59 -32.61
C THR A 249 9.20 -28.99 -33.09
N PHE A 250 10.31 -29.07 -33.81
CA PHE A 250 10.93 -30.31 -34.30
C PHE A 250 11.64 -31.12 -33.20
N ASP A 251 12.18 -30.47 -32.16
CA ASP A 251 12.86 -31.14 -31.05
C ASP A 251 11.92 -31.34 -29.85
N ARG A 252 11.63 -32.60 -29.54
CA ARG A 252 10.78 -33.00 -28.41
C ARG A 252 11.51 -33.88 -27.39
N LYS A 253 12.84 -33.97 -27.49
CA LYS A 253 13.63 -34.88 -26.65
C LYS A 253 13.68 -34.41 -25.20
N TYR A 254 13.72 -33.08 -24.97
CA TYR A 254 13.94 -32.50 -23.65
C TYR A 254 12.78 -31.65 -23.13
N THR A 255 11.93 -31.12 -24.00
CA THR A 255 10.71 -30.40 -23.60
C THR A 255 9.56 -30.79 -24.53
N ARG A 256 8.33 -30.66 -24.04
CA ARG A 256 7.12 -30.94 -24.81
C ARG A 256 6.87 -29.90 -25.89
N ASN A 257 7.07 -28.64 -25.53
CA ASN A 257 6.94 -27.46 -26.38
C ASN A 257 8.17 -26.55 -26.14
N ILE A 258 8.38 -25.58 -27.02
CA ILE A 258 9.27 -24.44 -26.74
C ILE A 258 8.40 -23.34 -26.16
N LEU A 259 8.64 -22.96 -24.90
CA LEU A 259 7.99 -21.82 -24.28
C LEU A 259 8.55 -20.52 -24.88
N ASP A 260 7.73 -19.83 -25.66
CA ASP A 260 8.13 -18.62 -26.38
C ASP A 260 7.99 -17.38 -25.49
N LEU A 261 8.96 -17.15 -24.61
CA LEU A 261 8.97 -15.95 -23.76
C LEU A 261 9.17 -14.66 -24.56
N SER A 262 9.69 -14.73 -25.79
CA SER A 262 9.81 -13.57 -26.68
C SER A 262 8.43 -13.02 -27.09
N ALA A 263 7.39 -13.85 -27.03
CA ALA A 263 6.02 -13.41 -27.28
C ALA A 263 5.56 -12.33 -26.28
N VAL A 264 6.05 -12.33 -25.03
CA VAL A 264 5.63 -11.35 -24.01
C VAL A 264 5.96 -9.90 -24.42
N PRO A 265 7.22 -9.51 -24.67
CA PRO A 265 7.53 -8.14 -25.12
C PRO A 265 6.95 -7.81 -26.49
N VAL A 266 6.81 -8.79 -27.40
CA VAL A 266 6.15 -8.56 -28.69
C VAL A 266 4.67 -8.21 -28.50
N LEU A 267 3.94 -8.99 -27.70
CA LEU A 267 2.54 -8.73 -27.35
C LEU A 267 2.38 -7.39 -26.65
N ARG A 268 3.29 -7.02 -25.73
CA ARG A 268 3.28 -5.68 -25.10
C ARG A 268 3.32 -4.55 -26.11
N SER A 269 4.02 -4.70 -27.22
CA SER A 269 4.04 -3.68 -28.28
C SER A 269 2.79 -3.69 -29.17
N LEU A 270 2.08 -4.82 -29.26
CA LEU A 270 1.00 -5.04 -30.23
C LEU A 270 -0.40 -4.94 -29.63
N THR A 271 -0.61 -5.39 -28.40
CA THR A 271 -1.92 -5.49 -27.76
C THR A 271 -1.94 -4.82 -26.38
N HIS A 272 -3.13 -4.39 -25.98
CA HIS A 272 -3.40 -3.88 -24.63
C HIS A 272 -3.85 -4.98 -23.66
N LEU A 273 -4.10 -6.21 -24.13
CA LEU A 273 -4.66 -7.28 -23.31
C LEU A 273 -3.64 -7.82 -22.29
N PRO A 274 -4.09 -8.25 -21.09
CA PRO A 274 -3.22 -8.91 -20.13
C PRO A 274 -2.60 -10.21 -20.66
N ILE A 275 -1.36 -10.48 -20.23
CA ILE A 275 -0.55 -11.62 -20.69
C ILE A 275 -0.26 -12.57 -19.54
N MET A 276 -0.73 -13.80 -19.64
CA MET A 276 -0.43 -14.93 -18.78
C MET A 276 0.63 -15.85 -19.42
N VAL A 277 1.44 -16.52 -18.61
CA VAL A 277 2.33 -17.58 -19.08
C VAL A 277 2.09 -18.89 -18.32
N ASP A 278 2.02 -20.00 -19.05
CA ASP A 278 1.87 -21.36 -18.54
C ASP A 278 3.18 -22.15 -18.73
N PRO A 279 4.10 -22.11 -17.75
CA PRO A 279 5.36 -22.85 -17.81
C PRO A 279 5.18 -24.37 -17.71
N SER A 280 4.04 -24.84 -17.19
CA SER A 280 3.78 -26.27 -16.97
C SER A 280 3.52 -26.98 -18.29
N HIS A 281 2.56 -26.50 -19.08
CA HIS A 281 2.34 -27.01 -20.44
C HIS A 281 3.43 -26.55 -21.42
N GLY A 282 4.04 -25.38 -21.17
CA GLY A 282 5.14 -24.84 -21.96
C GLY A 282 6.34 -25.76 -22.02
N THR A 283 6.77 -26.29 -20.87
CA THR A 283 7.92 -27.20 -20.79
C THR A 283 7.49 -28.66 -20.84
N GLY A 284 6.38 -28.99 -20.18
CA GLY A 284 5.89 -30.34 -20.00
C GLY A 284 6.70 -31.19 -19.00
N GLU A 285 7.60 -30.59 -18.22
CA GLU A 285 8.43 -31.27 -17.21
C GLU A 285 8.57 -30.40 -15.95
N SER A 286 8.21 -30.95 -14.79
CA SER A 286 8.10 -30.22 -13.52
C SER A 286 9.40 -29.55 -13.09
N LYS A 287 10.57 -30.16 -13.34
CA LYS A 287 11.89 -29.60 -13.00
C LYS A 287 12.21 -28.27 -13.71
N PHE A 288 11.59 -28.01 -14.86
CA PHE A 288 11.80 -26.76 -15.62
C PHE A 288 10.78 -25.68 -15.29
N VAL A 289 9.66 -26.03 -14.64
CA VAL A 289 8.59 -25.10 -14.28
C VAL A 289 9.11 -23.95 -13.41
N PRO A 290 9.90 -24.18 -12.33
CA PRO A 290 10.36 -23.09 -11.48
C PRO A 290 11.21 -22.05 -12.20
N VAL A 291 12.15 -22.47 -13.06
CA VAL A 291 13.02 -21.53 -13.78
C VAL A 291 12.24 -20.77 -14.86
N MET A 292 11.32 -21.44 -15.55
CA MET A 292 10.51 -20.79 -16.58
C MET A 292 9.45 -19.85 -16.00
N ALA A 293 8.90 -20.15 -14.82
CA ALA A 293 8.02 -19.24 -14.09
C ALA A 293 8.74 -17.94 -13.71
N LYS A 294 9.98 -18.03 -13.19
CA LYS A 294 10.81 -16.86 -12.88
C LYS A 294 11.11 -16.04 -14.13
N ALA A 295 11.53 -16.71 -15.21
CA ALA A 295 11.83 -16.05 -16.48
C ALA A 295 10.60 -15.35 -17.07
N ALA A 296 9.42 -15.97 -16.99
CA ALA A 296 8.17 -15.38 -17.46
C ALA A 296 7.77 -14.12 -16.66
N LEU A 297 7.97 -14.15 -15.33
CA LEU A 297 7.74 -12.99 -14.48
C LEU A 297 8.66 -11.83 -14.89
N CYS A 298 9.97 -12.06 -14.97
CA CYS A 298 10.94 -11.04 -15.39
C CYS A 298 10.76 -10.59 -16.85
N ALA A 299 10.19 -11.43 -17.73
CA ALA A 299 9.82 -11.04 -19.08
C ALA A 299 8.60 -10.08 -19.12
N GLY A 300 7.92 -9.89 -17.99
CA GLY A 300 6.80 -8.96 -17.84
C GLY A 300 5.42 -9.61 -17.98
N ALA A 301 5.27 -10.90 -17.67
CA ALA A 301 3.95 -11.53 -17.59
C ALA A 301 3.08 -10.91 -16.48
N ASP A 302 1.78 -10.73 -16.73
CA ASP A 302 0.79 -10.26 -15.75
C ASP A 302 0.28 -11.35 -14.84
N SER A 303 0.45 -12.60 -15.25
CA SER A 303 0.01 -13.75 -14.47
C SER A 303 0.75 -15.03 -14.87
N LEU A 304 0.77 -15.99 -13.96
CA LEU A 304 1.35 -17.30 -14.18
C LEU A 304 0.30 -18.38 -13.92
N MET A 305 0.26 -19.41 -14.76
CA MET A 305 -0.56 -20.60 -14.56
C MET A 305 0.33 -21.83 -14.32
N ILE A 306 0.29 -22.37 -13.11
CA ILE A 306 1.18 -23.45 -12.66
C ILE A 306 0.37 -24.67 -12.26
N GLU A 307 0.75 -25.85 -12.75
CA GLU A 307 0.10 -27.10 -12.35
C GLU A 307 0.67 -27.63 -11.05
N VAL A 308 -0.21 -27.90 -10.09
CA VAL A 308 0.12 -28.44 -8.76
C VAL A 308 -0.79 -29.61 -8.47
N HIS A 309 -0.21 -30.74 -8.06
CA HIS A 309 -0.96 -31.94 -7.70
C HIS A 309 -0.36 -32.54 -6.42
N PRO A 310 -1.16 -33.03 -5.45
CA PRO A 310 -0.65 -33.55 -4.19
C PRO A 310 0.19 -34.81 -4.37
N ASP A 311 -0.17 -35.66 -5.33
CA ASP A 311 0.60 -36.85 -5.72
C ASP A 311 0.80 -36.90 -7.25
N PRO A 312 1.76 -36.15 -7.83
CA PRO A 312 1.94 -36.09 -9.28
C PRO A 312 2.21 -37.46 -9.94
N ALA A 313 2.76 -38.41 -9.19
CA ALA A 313 3.05 -39.76 -9.70
C ALA A 313 1.78 -40.58 -9.97
N LYS A 314 0.68 -40.26 -9.28
CA LYS A 314 -0.63 -40.94 -9.45
C LYS A 314 -1.67 -40.12 -10.21
N ALA A 315 -1.33 -38.93 -10.69
CA ALA A 315 -2.26 -38.07 -11.40
C ALA A 315 -2.84 -38.74 -12.67
N LEU A 316 -4.14 -38.59 -12.90
CA LEU A 316 -4.87 -39.14 -14.06
C LEU A 316 -4.53 -38.44 -15.39
N SER A 317 -3.87 -37.29 -15.30
CA SER A 317 -3.36 -36.55 -16.45
C SER A 317 -2.14 -35.72 -16.06
N ASP A 318 -1.15 -35.65 -16.96
CA ASP A 318 -0.12 -34.60 -16.94
C ASP A 318 0.72 -34.52 -15.65
N GLY A 319 0.78 -35.62 -14.90
CA GLY A 319 1.61 -35.78 -13.70
C GLY A 319 3.07 -35.32 -13.85
N PRO A 320 3.80 -35.64 -14.95
CA PRO A 320 5.20 -35.26 -15.11
C PRO A 320 5.50 -33.75 -15.09
N GLN A 321 4.51 -32.90 -15.36
CA GLN A 321 4.68 -31.44 -15.36
C GLN A 321 4.15 -30.76 -14.11
N CYS A 322 3.42 -31.48 -13.25
CA CYS A 322 2.86 -30.94 -12.04
C CYS A 322 3.95 -30.79 -10.97
N LEU A 323 3.96 -29.66 -10.27
CA LEU A 323 4.71 -29.52 -9.02
C LEU A 323 3.99 -30.23 -7.88
N THR A 324 4.75 -30.67 -6.89
CA THR A 324 4.20 -31.02 -5.57
C THR A 324 3.84 -29.73 -4.82
N PRO A 325 2.96 -29.78 -3.80
CA PRO A 325 2.67 -28.62 -2.96
C PRO A 325 3.93 -27.96 -2.38
N ASP A 326 4.88 -28.74 -1.85
CA ASP A 326 6.12 -28.20 -1.27
C ASP A 326 7.04 -27.56 -2.34
N GLY A 327 7.04 -28.12 -3.55
CA GLY A 327 7.74 -27.54 -4.70
C GLY A 327 7.13 -26.21 -5.13
N PHE A 328 5.81 -26.10 -5.06
CA PHE A 328 5.08 -24.85 -5.30
C PHE A 328 5.36 -23.81 -4.20
N ASP A 329 5.34 -24.20 -2.92
CA ASP A 329 5.66 -23.31 -1.79
C ASP A 329 7.07 -22.70 -1.93
N THR A 330 8.03 -23.53 -2.35
CA THR A 330 9.42 -23.09 -2.62
C THR A 330 9.50 -22.12 -3.79
N LEU A 331 8.76 -22.39 -4.87
CA LEU A 331 8.70 -21.50 -6.02
C LEU A 331 8.08 -20.15 -5.65
N MET A 332 6.97 -20.15 -4.91
CA MET A 332 6.25 -18.94 -4.51
C MET A 332 7.12 -17.99 -3.68
N LYS A 333 7.92 -18.51 -2.73
CA LYS A 333 8.90 -17.70 -2.00
C LYS A 333 9.87 -16.97 -2.92
N THR A 334 10.33 -17.64 -3.98
CA THR A 334 11.23 -17.01 -4.96
C THR A 334 10.51 -16.01 -5.85
N LEU A 335 9.30 -16.34 -6.31
CA LEU A 335 8.51 -15.45 -7.15
C LEU A 335 8.13 -14.18 -6.40
N ASN A 336 7.82 -14.25 -5.10
CA ASN A 336 7.57 -13.08 -4.26
C ASN A 336 8.75 -12.11 -4.24
N ALA A 337 9.96 -12.63 -4.03
CA ALA A 337 11.17 -11.80 -4.03
C ALA A 337 11.44 -11.16 -5.40
N LEU A 338 11.24 -11.90 -6.50
CA LEU A 338 11.43 -11.38 -7.86
C LEU A 338 10.34 -10.37 -8.25
N ALA A 339 9.09 -10.66 -7.93
CA ALA A 339 7.96 -9.77 -8.12
C ALA A 339 8.17 -8.41 -7.45
N ALA A 340 8.67 -8.42 -6.22
CA ALA A 340 9.05 -7.20 -5.51
C ALA A 340 10.18 -6.45 -6.23
N ALA A 341 11.20 -7.16 -6.71
CA ALA A 341 12.31 -6.55 -7.46
C ALA A 341 11.88 -5.95 -8.82
N GLU A 342 10.87 -6.54 -9.48
CA GLU A 342 10.31 -6.04 -10.74
C GLU A 342 9.20 -4.98 -10.55
N ASN A 343 8.93 -4.53 -9.31
CA ASN A 343 7.84 -3.62 -8.97
C ASN A 343 6.44 -4.14 -9.33
N ARG A 344 6.29 -5.46 -9.30
CA ARG A 344 5.06 -6.17 -9.66
C ARG A 344 4.71 -7.24 -8.62
N GLY A 345 4.59 -6.85 -7.35
CA GLY A 345 4.33 -7.74 -6.19
C GLY A 345 3.24 -8.81 -6.45
N LEU A 346 3.16 -9.88 -5.66
CA LEU A 346 2.16 -10.95 -5.87
C LEU A 346 0.86 -10.74 -5.08
N GLU A 347 0.85 -9.81 -4.13
CA GLU A 347 -0.34 -9.44 -3.36
C GLU A 347 -0.75 -7.97 -3.61
N PRO A 348 -2.04 -7.63 -3.53
CA PRO A 348 -2.46 -6.23 -3.46
C PRO A 348 -1.82 -5.58 -2.25
N ALA A 349 -1.23 -4.40 -2.46
CA ALA A 349 -0.43 -3.69 -1.46
C ALA A 349 -1.17 -3.55 -0.12
N SER A 350 -0.74 -4.32 0.88
CA SER A 350 -1.21 -4.14 2.26
C SER A 350 -0.23 -3.33 3.12
N ASP A 351 0.97 -3.01 2.64
CA ASP A 351 1.96 -2.27 3.43
C ASP A 351 2.84 -1.36 2.53
N GLY A 352 3.09 -0.13 3.00
CA GLY A 352 3.84 0.94 2.32
C GLY A 352 5.25 0.60 1.82
N THR A 353 5.73 -0.62 2.02
CA THR A 353 6.98 -1.18 1.47
C THR A 353 6.99 -1.19 -0.06
N HIS A 354 5.84 -1.44 -0.71
CA HIS A 354 5.76 -1.45 -2.18
C HIS A 354 5.93 -0.07 -2.82
N LEU A 355 5.51 1.01 -2.14
CA LEU A 355 5.68 2.39 -2.61
C LEU A 355 7.17 2.77 -2.70
N ILE A 356 7.98 2.32 -1.72
CA ILE A 356 9.43 2.52 -1.72
C ILE A 356 10.09 1.75 -2.87
N CYS A 357 9.65 0.50 -3.14
CA CYS A 357 10.15 -0.28 -4.27
C CYS A 357 9.81 0.38 -5.61
N SER A 358 8.61 0.91 -5.82
CA SER A 358 8.27 1.57 -7.09
C SER A 358 8.98 2.92 -7.37
N SER A 359 9.76 3.42 -6.41
CA SER A 359 10.31 4.78 -6.44
C SER A 359 11.69 4.88 -7.10
N ARG A 360 12.10 6.10 -7.47
CA ARG A 360 13.44 6.41 -8.00
C ARG A 360 14.60 5.98 -7.08
N LEU A 361 14.32 5.65 -5.82
CA LEU A 361 15.30 5.17 -4.84
C LEU A 361 15.97 3.86 -5.25
N LEU A 362 15.27 2.94 -5.92
CA LEU A 362 15.87 1.65 -6.31
C LEU A 362 17.04 1.79 -7.29
N LEU A 363 17.05 2.85 -8.10
CA LEU A 363 18.06 3.06 -9.14
C LEU A 363 19.34 3.72 -8.64
N THR A 364 19.34 4.28 -7.42
CA THR A 364 20.39 5.21 -6.96
C THR A 364 21.02 4.83 -5.62
N VAL A 365 20.68 3.68 -5.04
CA VAL A 365 20.98 3.34 -3.64
C VAL A 365 21.69 1.99 -3.56
N SER A 366 22.65 1.86 -2.63
CA SER A 366 23.32 0.58 -2.38
C SER A 366 22.35 -0.44 -1.75
N PRO A 367 22.52 -1.76 -1.99
CA PRO A 367 21.62 -2.78 -1.45
C PRO A 367 21.45 -2.74 0.08
N SER A 368 22.54 -2.48 0.82
CA SER A 368 22.50 -2.38 2.29
C SER A 368 21.71 -1.18 2.79
N GLN A 369 21.81 -0.05 2.08
CA GLN A 369 21.09 1.17 2.44
C GLN A 369 19.61 1.05 2.07
N LEU A 370 19.29 0.42 0.94
CA LEU A 370 17.92 0.12 0.55
C LEU A 370 17.26 -0.85 1.53
N GLU A 371 17.96 -1.92 1.94
CA GLU A 371 17.48 -2.86 2.95
C GLU A 371 17.15 -2.16 4.26
N ARG A 372 18.01 -1.24 4.72
CA ARG A 372 17.75 -0.42 5.92
C ARG A 372 16.49 0.43 5.81
N LEU A 373 16.22 1.01 4.63
CA LEU A 373 15.03 1.83 4.40
C LEU A 373 13.75 0.98 4.29
N LEU A 374 13.82 -0.14 3.57
CA LEU A 374 12.69 -1.06 3.40
C LEU A 374 12.29 -1.77 4.70
N THR A 375 13.26 -1.97 5.60
CA THR A 375 13.02 -2.56 6.92
C THR A 375 12.66 -1.53 7.98
N SER A 376 12.71 -0.23 7.68
CA SER A 376 12.31 0.84 8.60
C SER A 376 10.79 1.10 8.49
N PRO A 377 9.98 0.70 9.49
CA PRO A 377 8.54 0.87 9.40
C PRO A 377 8.13 2.34 9.50
N THR A 378 8.91 3.16 10.22
CA THR A 378 8.72 4.61 10.31
C THR A 378 8.95 5.29 8.96
N PHE A 379 10.01 4.88 8.24
CA PHE A 379 10.27 5.39 6.90
C PHE A 379 9.12 5.03 5.95
N ALA A 380 8.67 3.78 5.97
CA ALA A 380 7.55 3.32 5.15
C ALA A 380 6.25 4.07 5.44
N LEU A 381 5.92 4.28 6.71
CA LEU A 381 4.71 5.00 7.10
C LEU A 381 4.73 6.46 6.64
N LEU A 382 5.83 7.19 6.89
CA LEU A 382 5.94 8.59 6.46
C LEU A 382 5.92 8.72 4.94
N TYR A 383 6.60 7.81 4.23
CA TYR A 383 6.57 7.76 2.77
C TYR A 383 5.14 7.55 2.26
N GLU A 384 4.43 6.56 2.80
CA GLU A 384 3.05 6.25 2.46
C GLU A 384 2.11 7.46 2.63
N LYS A 385 2.14 8.10 3.81
CA LYS A 385 1.28 9.26 4.11
C LYS A 385 1.58 10.45 3.20
N LEU A 386 2.86 10.73 2.95
CA LEU A 386 3.26 11.82 2.06
C LEU A 386 2.85 11.54 0.61
N SER A 387 3.03 10.32 0.11
CA SER A 387 2.61 9.97 -1.24
C SER A 387 1.09 10.04 -1.46
N GLN A 388 0.28 9.83 -0.42
CA GLN A 388 -1.18 9.96 -0.48
C GLN A 388 -1.66 11.42 -0.48
N GLN A 389 -0.94 12.32 0.20
CA GLN A 389 -1.40 13.69 0.44
C GLN A 389 -0.76 14.74 -0.49
N LEU A 390 0.44 14.47 -1.02
CA LEU A 390 1.16 15.42 -1.86
C LEU A 390 0.56 15.50 -3.27
N SER A 391 0.54 16.72 -3.82
CA SER A 391 0.33 16.90 -5.27
C SER A 391 1.43 16.18 -6.06
N THR A 392 1.14 15.78 -7.31
CA THR A 392 2.12 15.09 -8.16
C THR A 392 3.45 15.84 -8.27
N ALA A 393 3.43 17.17 -8.41
CA ALA A 393 4.64 17.98 -8.50
C ALA A 393 5.46 18.01 -7.19
N ALA A 394 4.78 18.01 -6.04
CA ALA A 394 5.41 17.98 -4.73
C ALA A 394 5.98 16.59 -4.41
N ALA A 395 5.23 15.53 -4.73
CA ALA A 395 5.68 14.15 -4.63
C ALA A 395 6.92 13.90 -5.51
N ASP A 396 6.89 14.32 -6.78
CA ASP A 396 8.02 14.22 -7.70
C ASP A 396 9.27 14.97 -7.19
N TRP A 397 9.09 16.11 -6.53
CA TRP A 397 10.19 16.84 -5.92
C TRP A 397 10.77 16.10 -4.71
N LEU A 398 9.89 15.59 -3.84
CA LEU A 398 10.29 14.87 -2.64
C LEU A 398 11.04 13.58 -3.00
N GLU A 399 10.52 12.79 -3.94
CA GLU A 399 11.17 11.55 -4.40
C GLU A 399 12.55 11.80 -4.99
N ARG A 400 12.70 12.86 -5.82
CA ARG A 400 14.01 13.23 -6.37
C ARG A 400 14.99 13.67 -5.28
N SER A 401 14.51 14.45 -4.32
CA SER A 401 15.34 14.94 -3.22
C SER A 401 15.78 13.79 -2.31
N LEU A 402 14.85 12.88 -2.01
CA LEU A 402 15.11 11.69 -1.22
C LEU A 402 16.09 10.75 -1.92
N ALA A 403 15.93 10.49 -3.22
CA ALA A 403 16.89 9.69 -4.00
C ALA A 403 18.32 10.26 -3.93
N GLN A 404 18.46 11.58 -4.00
CA GLN A 404 19.77 12.23 -3.87
C GLN A 404 20.33 12.14 -2.45
N VAL A 405 19.51 12.35 -1.41
CA VAL A 405 19.94 12.22 -0.02
C VAL A 405 20.40 10.79 0.28
N VAL A 406 19.61 9.78 -0.12
CA VAL A 406 19.91 8.37 0.15
C VAL A 406 21.15 7.90 -0.62
N SER A 407 21.43 8.46 -1.81
CA SER A 407 22.65 8.15 -2.56
C SER A 407 23.94 8.62 -1.87
N GLY A 408 23.85 9.53 -0.88
CA GLY A 408 24.99 10.07 -0.14
C GLY A 408 25.93 10.97 -0.96
N GLN A 409 25.59 11.31 -2.21
CA GLN A 409 26.51 11.98 -3.13
C GLN A 409 26.66 13.50 -2.89
N SER A 410 25.80 14.12 -2.06
CA SER A 410 25.89 15.57 -1.80
C SER A 410 25.25 16.02 -0.48
N LYS A 411 26.07 16.31 0.53
CA LYS A 411 25.63 16.95 1.79
C LYS A 411 24.91 18.29 1.56
N ARG A 412 25.37 19.06 0.57
CA ARG A 412 24.76 20.32 0.16
C ARG A 412 23.32 20.13 -0.32
N HIS A 413 23.03 18.99 -0.94
CA HIS A 413 21.68 18.68 -1.39
C HIS A 413 20.73 18.47 -0.23
N LEU A 414 21.13 17.71 0.81
CA LEU A 414 20.34 17.56 2.02
C LEU A 414 19.98 18.91 2.63
N LEU A 415 20.98 19.77 2.88
CA LEU A 415 20.74 21.11 3.44
C LEU A 415 19.74 21.91 2.59
N THR A 416 19.94 21.92 1.27
CA THR A 416 19.06 22.67 0.35
C THR A 416 17.65 22.10 0.30
N ALA A 417 17.50 20.77 0.30
CA ALA A 417 16.22 20.09 0.27
C ALA A 417 15.45 20.27 1.58
N PHE A 418 16.14 20.16 2.72
CA PHE A 418 15.57 20.32 4.05
C PHE A 418 14.97 21.73 4.23
N SER A 419 15.67 22.76 3.77
CA SER A 419 15.16 24.14 3.78
C SER A 419 14.09 24.42 2.72
N ALA A 420 14.14 23.74 1.58
CA ALA A 420 13.15 23.91 0.52
C ALA A 420 11.81 23.18 0.80
N ALA A 421 11.78 22.23 1.74
CA ALA A 421 10.62 21.37 2.01
C ALA A 421 9.33 22.18 2.21
N SER A 422 9.33 23.16 3.13
CA SER A 422 8.14 23.98 3.43
C SER A 422 7.52 24.67 2.21
N ARG A 423 8.36 25.11 1.26
CA ARG A 423 7.89 25.75 0.01
C ARG A 423 7.49 24.75 -1.07
N LYS A 424 8.03 23.54 -1.05
CA LYS A 424 7.87 22.54 -2.11
C LYS A 424 6.73 21.57 -1.84
N VAL A 425 6.53 21.20 -0.58
CA VAL A 425 5.48 20.28 -0.16
C VAL A 425 4.33 20.95 0.59
N GLY A 426 4.53 22.19 1.04
CA GLY A 426 3.54 22.94 1.80
C GLY A 426 3.51 22.58 3.30
N LYS A 427 2.73 23.34 4.07
CA LYS A 427 2.64 23.23 5.54
C LYS A 427 1.26 22.77 6.04
N ALA A 428 0.46 22.14 5.18
CA ALA A 428 -0.84 21.61 5.59
C ALA A 428 -0.65 20.52 6.66
N ASP A 429 -1.64 20.33 7.54
CA ASP A 429 -1.62 19.25 8.52
C ASP A 429 -1.56 17.89 7.83
N LEU A 430 -0.68 17.02 8.32
CA LEU A 430 -0.57 15.65 7.86
C LEU A 430 -1.81 14.86 8.28
N GLN A 431 -2.44 14.18 7.32
CA GLN A 431 -3.62 13.37 7.56
C GLN A 431 -3.21 12.01 8.14
N VAL A 432 -3.59 11.75 9.39
CA VAL A 432 -3.25 10.53 10.13
C VAL A 432 -4.53 9.85 10.61
N THR A 433 -4.68 8.56 10.30
CA THR A 433 -5.85 7.76 10.75
C THR A 433 -5.59 7.13 12.13
N PRO A 434 -6.62 6.69 12.87
CA PRO A 434 -6.43 5.94 14.12
C PRO A 434 -5.58 4.67 13.96
N ALA A 435 -5.64 4.01 12.79
CA ALA A 435 -4.80 2.86 12.48
C ALA A 435 -3.32 3.26 12.33
N ASP A 436 -3.04 4.41 11.74
CA ASP A 436 -1.67 4.93 11.64
C ASP A 436 -1.08 5.28 13.02
N ALA A 437 -1.90 5.82 13.92
CA ALA A 437 -1.50 6.11 15.30
C ALA A 437 -1.15 4.83 16.07
N GLN A 438 -1.93 3.74 15.90
CA GLN A 438 -1.60 2.44 16.49
C GLN A 438 -0.32 1.83 15.93
N ARG A 439 -0.09 1.96 14.60
CA ARG A 439 1.17 1.53 13.96
C ARG A 439 2.35 2.27 14.58
N VAL A 440 2.23 3.59 14.76
CA VAL A 440 3.26 4.42 15.38
C VAL A 440 3.56 4.03 16.83
N ASP A 441 2.55 3.85 17.67
CA ASP A 441 2.73 3.46 19.07
C ASP A 441 3.45 2.11 19.20
N SER A 442 3.21 1.18 18.27
CA SER A 442 3.95 -0.10 18.22
C SER A 442 5.43 0.05 17.86
N LEU A 443 5.81 1.12 17.16
CA LEU A 443 7.17 1.37 16.69
C LEU A 443 8.01 2.17 17.68
N SER A 444 7.40 3.19 18.29
CA SER A 444 8.01 4.03 19.30
C SER A 444 6.95 4.28 20.38
N PRO A 445 6.88 3.44 21.43
CA PRO A 445 5.87 3.57 22.47
C PRO A 445 5.90 4.94 23.13
N GLY A 446 4.75 5.60 23.23
CA GLY A 446 4.65 6.97 23.75
C GLY A 446 5.07 8.05 22.75
N TRP A 447 5.47 7.69 21.52
CA TRP A 447 5.50 8.63 20.41
C TRP A 447 4.08 8.77 19.86
N VAL A 448 3.36 9.78 20.32
CA VAL A 448 2.08 10.15 19.69
C VAL A 448 2.42 10.85 18.39
N PHE A 449 1.85 10.39 17.26
CA PHE A 449 2.03 11.06 15.96
C PHE A 449 1.80 12.55 16.19
N PRO A 450 2.83 13.41 16.05
CA PRO A 450 2.66 14.80 16.39
C PRO A 450 1.64 15.39 15.42
N HIS A 451 1.05 16.53 15.76
CA HIS A 451 0.25 17.33 14.81
C HIS A 451 1.19 17.91 13.74
N TRP A 452 1.83 17.04 12.97
CA TRP A 452 2.85 17.39 12.02
C TRP A 452 2.21 18.02 10.81
N SER A 453 2.85 19.07 10.33
CA SER A 453 2.64 19.52 8.97
C SER A 453 3.33 18.56 7.99
N VAL A 454 2.85 18.58 6.75
CA VAL A 454 3.42 17.82 5.63
C VAL A 454 4.92 18.12 5.44
N ASP A 455 5.39 19.34 5.66
CA ASP A 455 6.82 19.66 5.57
C ASP A 455 7.66 19.09 6.73
N GLN A 456 7.12 18.99 7.94
CA GLN A 456 7.80 18.33 9.06
C GLN A 456 7.95 16.83 8.80
N ALA A 457 6.91 16.18 8.28
CA ALA A 457 6.97 14.78 7.88
C ALA A 457 7.97 14.56 6.73
N ALA A 458 7.97 15.44 5.71
CA ALA A 458 8.90 15.35 4.59
C ALA A 458 10.36 15.56 5.02
N ARG A 459 10.62 16.54 5.91
CA ARG A 459 11.94 16.76 6.52
C ARG A 459 12.41 15.53 7.30
N THR A 460 11.54 14.94 8.11
CA THR A 460 11.85 13.72 8.86
C THR A 460 12.17 12.56 7.92
N LEU A 461 11.40 12.39 6.85
CA LEU A 461 11.67 11.35 5.84
C LEU A 461 13.05 11.54 5.18
N LEU A 462 13.45 12.78 4.88
CA LEU A 462 14.80 13.08 4.39
C LEU A 462 15.89 12.73 5.42
N LEU A 463 15.67 12.98 6.71
CA LEU A 463 16.62 12.61 7.78
C LEU A 463 16.79 11.09 7.89
N LEU A 464 15.69 10.34 7.86
CA LEU A 464 15.72 8.87 7.87
C LEU A 464 16.40 8.29 6.61
N GLY A 465 16.39 9.03 5.50
CA GLY A 465 17.09 8.70 4.27
C GLY A 465 18.62 8.79 4.35
N ILE A 466 19.19 9.50 5.34
CA ILE A 466 20.63 9.76 5.41
C ILE A 466 21.42 8.46 5.60
N PRO A 467 22.46 8.18 4.78
CA PRO A 467 23.37 7.06 4.97
C PRO A 467 23.98 6.99 6.38
N ALA A 468 24.10 5.78 6.93
CA ALA A 468 24.58 5.55 8.29
C ALA A 468 26.00 6.11 8.52
N ASP A 469 26.84 6.14 7.50
CA ASP A 469 28.19 6.71 7.51
C ASP A 469 28.21 8.26 7.42
N GLN A 470 27.05 8.89 7.20
CA GLN A 470 26.90 10.35 7.02
C GLN A 470 26.05 11.02 8.10
N GLU A 471 25.73 10.34 9.20
CA GLU A 471 24.86 10.87 10.27
C GLU A 471 25.38 12.15 10.93
N GLN A 472 26.69 12.40 10.87
CA GLN A 472 27.30 13.67 11.30
C GLN A 472 26.71 14.89 10.57
N THR A 473 26.10 14.69 9.39
CA THR A 473 25.44 15.75 8.61
C THR A 473 24.19 16.28 9.31
N VAL A 474 23.56 15.49 10.20
CA VAL A 474 22.42 15.96 11.02
C VAL A 474 22.87 17.05 12.00
N GLN A 475 24.09 16.96 12.55
CA GLN A 475 24.62 18.00 13.43
C GLN A 475 24.75 19.35 12.71
N MET A 476 25.17 19.34 11.44
CA MET A 476 25.28 20.56 10.63
C MET A 476 23.92 21.22 10.40
N LEU A 477 22.83 20.45 10.34
CA LEU A 477 21.47 20.99 10.25
C LEU A 477 21.12 21.74 11.53
N PHE A 478 21.40 21.20 12.71
CA PHE A 478 21.16 21.91 13.98
C PHE A 478 21.88 23.26 14.08
N ASP A 479 23.10 23.35 13.55
CA ASP A 479 23.90 24.57 13.63
C ASP A 479 23.38 25.71 12.74
N ASN A 480 22.60 25.38 11.69
CA ASN A 480 22.17 26.33 10.66
C ASN A 480 20.64 26.43 10.51
N ALA A 481 19.89 25.68 11.31
CA ALA A 481 18.44 25.56 11.16
C ALA A 481 17.70 26.83 11.60
N ASP A 482 16.66 27.19 10.86
CA ASP A 482 15.64 28.12 11.33
C ASP A 482 14.72 27.47 12.39
N VAL A 483 13.81 28.25 13.00
CA VAL A 483 12.93 27.76 14.07
C VAL A 483 12.04 26.59 13.59
N GLY A 484 11.50 26.64 12.38
CA GLY A 484 10.64 25.59 11.85
C GLY A 484 11.41 24.31 11.53
N GLU A 485 12.64 24.46 11.07
CA GLU A 485 13.60 23.37 10.86
C GLU A 485 14.03 22.74 12.19
N LEU A 486 14.31 23.54 13.23
CA LEU A 486 14.62 23.05 14.57
C LEU A 486 13.47 22.26 15.18
N ILE A 487 12.23 22.72 15.01
CA ILE A 487 11.04 21.97 15.47
C ILE A 487 11.01 20.58 14.83
N ALA A 488 11.16 20.50 13.50
CA ALA A 488 11.17 19.22 12.79
C ALA A 488 12.34 18.32 13.24
N LEU A 489 13.53 18.88 13.42
CA LEU A 489 14.71 18.14 13.90
C LEU A 489 14.48 17.56 15.29
N TYR A 490 14.04 18.36 16.26
CA TYR A 490 13.84 17.90 17.63
C TYR A 490 12.69 16.89 17.77
N GLN A 491 11.60 17.06 17.03
CA GLN A 491 10.49 16.10 17.03
C GLN A 491 10.84 14.77 16.34
N SER A 492 11.82 14.77 15.43
CA SER A 492 12.27 13.55 14.75
C SER A 492 13.22 12.70 15.59
N LEU A 493 13.80 13.23 16.68
CA LEU A 493 14.83 12.57 17.46
C LEU A 493 14.49 11.15 17.95
N PRO A 494 13.27 10.83 18.43
CA PRO A 494 12.88 9.46 18.79
C PRO A 494 13.00 8.45 17.64
N LEU A 495 12.95 8.92 16.40
CA LEU A 495 12.84 8.09 15.20
C LEU A 495 14.19 7.85 14.51
N LEU A 496 15.22 8.64 14.87
CA LEU A 496 16.53 8.55 14.26
C LEU A 496 17.28 7.29 14.75
N PRO A 497 18.02 6.57 13.89
CA PRO A 497 18.68 5.32 14.26
C PRO A 497 19.73 5.46 15.39
N ASN A 498 20.27 6.65 15.61
CA ASN A 498 21.23 6.96 16.68
C ASN A 498 20.71 8.04 17.64
N SER A 499 19.42 8.00 18.02
CA SER A 499 18.77 8.95 18.94
C SER A 499 19.66 9.37 20.12
N LYS A 500 20.27 8.41 20.84
CA LYS A 500 21.07 8.67 22.05
C LYS A 500 22.20 9.69 21.84
N SER A 501 22.83 9.76 20.67
CA SER A 501 23.95 10.68 20.43
C SER A 501 23.54 12.15 20.47
N TYR A 502 22.24 12.44 20.29
CA TYR A 502 21.72 13.81 20.26
C TYR A 502 21.30 14.34 21.64
N CYS A 503 21.56 13.59 22.73
CA CYS A 503 21.10 13.97 24.07
C CYS A 503 21.66 15.33 24.51
N ALA A 504 22.95 15.58 24.31
CA ALA A 504 23.55 16.86 24.63
C ALA A 504 22.92 18.02 23.83
N GLN A 505 22.60 17.79 22.56
CA GLN A 505 21.93 18.75 21.69
C GLN A 505 20.52 19.07 22.20
N ALA A 506 19.72 18.06 22.54
CA ALA A 506 18.38 18.24 23.08
C ALA A 506 18.37 18.94 24.45
N VAL A 507 19.33 18.61 25.34
CA VAL A 507 19.50 19.30 26.64
C VAL A 507 19.86 20.78 26.43
N ASN A 508 20.68 21.09 25.43
CA ASN A 508 20.95 22.49 25.07
C ASN A 508 19.71 23.16 24.44
N GLY A 509 18.95 22.43 23.62
CA GLY A 509 17.71 22.90 23.00
C GLY A 509 16.67 23.34 24.03
N VAL A 510 16.44 22.56 25.10
CA VAL A 510 15.50 22.95 26.17
C VAL A 510 15.98 24.15 26.98
N ARG A 511 17.28 24.50 26.93
CA ARG A 511 17.80 25.73 27.58
C ARG A 511 17.55 26.99 26.75
N SER A 512 17.18 26.86 25.48
CA SER A 512 16.82 27.98 24.60
C SER A 512 15.67 28.82 25.18
N SER A 513 15.68 30.13 24.98
CA SER A 513 14.55 31.03 25.32
C SER A 513 13.39 30.95 24.31
N MET A 514 13.47 30.06 23.31
CA MET A 514 12.43 29.88 22.30
C MET A 514 11.43 28.82 22.77
N THR A 515 10.26 29.26 23.25
CA THR A 515 9.20 28.38 23.77
C THR A 515 8.74 27.33 22.74
N THR A 516 8.69 27.67 21.45
CA THR A 516 8.32 26.72 20.38
C THR A 516 9.33 25.58 20.22
N VAL A 517 10.62 25.88 20.33
CA VAL A 517 11.70 24.88 20.29
C VAL A 517 11.70 24.04 21.57
N PHE A 518 11.50 24.67 22.72
CA PHE A 518 11.33 23.98 23.99
C PHE A 518 10.17 22.97 23.90
N ASN A 519 9.00 23.40 23.41
CA ASN A 519 7.82 22.56 23.28
C ASN A 519 8.00 21.39 22.29
N ALA A 520 8.74 21.60 21.20
CA ALA A 520 9.09 20.54 20.26
C ALA A 520 9.90 19.40 20.90
N ILE A 521 10.67 19.71 21.95
CA ILE A 521 11.46 18.72 22.70
C ILE A 521 10.66 18.13 23.87
N ALA A 522 9.94 18.97 24.61
CA ALA A 522 9.34 18.59 25.89
C ALA A 522 7.95 17.97 25.78
N LEU A 523 7.15 18.38 24.78
CA LEU A 523 5.74 18.00 24.68
C LEU A 523 5.52 16.95 23.59
N ARG A 524 4.72 15.91 23.89
CA ARG A 524 4.36 14.80 22.99
C ARG A 524 5.57 14.16 22.31
N ASN A 525 6.67 14.10 23.06
CA ASN A 525 7.95 13.61 22.59
C ASN A 525 8.54 12.71 23.68
N PRO A 526 8.68 11.39 23.44
CA PRO A 526 9.20 10.47 24.45
C PRO A 526 10.72 10.63 24.67
N TYR A 527 11.41 11.35 23.78
CA TYR A 527 12.87 11.46 23.80
C TYR A 527 13.46 11.89 25.16
N PRO A 528 12.97 12.96 25.83
CA PRO A 528 13.53 13.34 27.13
C PRO A 528 13.34 12.27 28.20
N ALA A 529 12.20 11.56 28.18
CA ALA A 529 11.89 10.54 29.17
C ALA A 529 12.78 9.31 29.05
N ASP A 530 13.31 9.06 27.86
CA ASP A 530 14.17 7.91 27.57
C ASP A 530 15.67 8.26 27.69
N TYR A 531 16.07 9.49 27.36
CA TYR A 531 17.49 9.84 27.23
C TYR A 531 18.01 10.90 28.21
N PHE A 532 17.18 11.80 28.75
CA PHE A 532 17.68 12.80 29.71
C PHE A 532 18.07 12.13 31.02
N ASP A 533 19.19 12.55 31.59
CA ASP A 533 19.50 12.24 32.99
C ASP A 533 18.49 12.92 33.94
N GLN A 534 18.53 12.55 35.22
CA GLN A 534 17.59 13.07 36.21
C GLN A 534 17.67 14.59 36.35
N SER A 535 18.87 15.19 36.28
CA SER A 535 19.02 16.64 36.45
C SER A 535 18.43 17.39 35.27
N ALA A 536 18.77 17.01 34.03
CA ALA A 536 18.24 17.61 32.82
C ALA A 536 16.72 17.44 32.72
N TRP A 537 16.21 16.27 33.10
CA TRP A 537 14.77 16.01 33.20
C TRP A 537 14.07 16.94 34.19
N ASN A 538 14.58 17.03 35.42
CA ASN A 538 13.97 17.86 36.46
C ASN A 538 13.97 19.34 36.07
N GLN A 539 15.06 19.82 35.47
CA GLN A 539 15.18 21.19 34.98
C GLN A 539 14.24 21.47 33.79
N MET A 540 14.04 20.51 32.89
CA MET A 540 13.08 20.64 31.80
C MET A 540 11.64 20.76 32.32
N VAL A 541 11.23 19.91 33.26
CA VAL A 541 9.87 19.94 33.83
C VAL A 541 9.63 21.26 34.59
N LEU A 542 10.61 21.70 35.40
CA LEU A 542 10.52 23.00 36.06
C LEU A 542 10.42 24.15 35.04
N LYS A 543 11.21 24.08 33.95
CA LYS A 543 11.14 25.08 32.88
C LYS A 543 9.79 25.11 32.16
N ALA A 544 9.15 23.96 31.95
CA ALA A 544 7.82 23.93 31.35
C ALA A 544 6.83 24.81 32.13
N LEU A 545 6.92 24.87 33.46
CA LEU A 545 6.13 25.77 34.28
C LEU A 545 6.51 27.25 34.14
N PHE A 546 7.79 27.56 33.92
CA PHE A 546 8.22 28.93 33.62
C PHE A 546 7.71 29.43 32.26
N GLU A 547 7.60 28.51 31.29
CA GLU A 547 7.13 28.77 29.93
C GLU A 547 5.61 28.59 29.77
N ASP A 548 4.86 28.42 30.88
CA ASP A 548 3.42 28.12 30.91
C ASP A 548 3.01 26.95 29.98
N SER A 549 3.91 25.98 29.80
CA SER A 549 3.71 24.82 28.92
C SER A 549 3.00 23.68 29.65
N PRO A 550 2.05 22.98 28.99
CA PRO A 550 1.21 21.97 29.62
C PRO A 550 2.01 20.73 30.03
N LEU A 551 2.06 20.44 31.33
CA LEU A 551 2.79 19.30 31.87
C LEU A 551 2.13 17.98 31.49
N PHE A 552 0.80 17.95 31.32
CA PHE A 552 0.10 16.72 30.94
C PHE A 552 0.49 16.18 29.55
N LEU A 553 1.11 17.01 28.71
CA LEU A 553 1.64 16.60 27.41
C LEU A 553 3.10 16.12 27.49
N ILE A 554 3.75 16.17 28.66
CA ILE A 554 5.11 15.65 28.83
C ILE A 554 5.03 14.14 28.98
N GLU A 555 5.49 13.43 27.96
CA GLU A 555 5.51 11.97 27.95
C GLU A 555 6.42 11.41 29.05
N GLY A 556 5.93 10.41 29.80
CA GLY A 556 6.68 9.79 30.88
C GLY A 556 6.77 10.61 32.18
N LEU A 557 5.98 11.69 32.34
CA LEU A 557 5.98 12.53 33.55
C LEU A 557 5.82 11.73 34.85
N ASP A 558 4.80 10.89 34.93
CA ASP A 558 4.52 10.09 36.13
C ASP A 558 5.62 9.03 36.37
N ARG A 559 6.12 8.41 35.29
CA ARG A 559 7.19 7.39 35.33
C ARG A 559 8.51 7.95 35.85
N ARG A 560 8.81 9.21 35.54
CA ARG A 560 10.10 9.88 35.82
C ARG A 560 10.01 10.87 37.00
N ALA A 561 8.84 11.04 37.60
CA ALA A 561 8.67 11.82 38.80
C ALA A 561 9.57 11.27 39.92
N ASN A 562 10.16 12.16 40.72
CA ASN A 562 11.14 11.80 41.75
C ASN A 562 11.14 12.83 42.90
N PRO A 563 11.71 12.48 44.09
CA PRO A 563 11.67 13.37 45.26
C PRO A 563 12.40 14.70 45.08
N GLU A 564 13.42 14.77 44.22
CA GLU A 564 14.13 16.01 43.93
C GLU A 564 13.27 16.95 43.08
N LEU A 565 12.63 16.42 42.03
CA LEU A 565 11.66 17.18 41.25
C LEU A 565 10.52 17.70 42.12
N ALA A 566 9.94 16.84 42.98
CA ALA A 566 8.85 17.25 43.86
C ALA A 566 9.23 18.43 44.77
N ARG A 567 10.44 18.42 45.35
CA ARG A 567 10.96 19.54 46.14
C ARG A 567 11.16 20.80 45.31
N MET A 568 11.81 20.70 44.13
CA MET A 568 12.01 21.83 43.23
C MET A 568 10.68 22.51 42.83
N LEU A 569 9.64 21.70 42.62
CA LEU A 569 8.31 22.18 42.27
C LEU A 569 7.58 22.82 43.47
N SER A 570 7.72 22.27 44.68
CA SER A 570 7.22 22.92 45.91
C SER A 570 7.90 24.28 46.14
N ASP A 571 9.23 24.34 46.01
CA ASP A 571 10.00 25.58 46.17
C ASP A 571 9.55 26.63 45.15
N TYR A 572 9.32 26.23 43.91
CA TYR A 572 8.74 27.08 42.87
C TYR A 572 7.34 27.59 43.26
N ALA A 573 6.47 26.74 43.80
CA ALA A 573 5.14 27.15 44.26
C ALA A 573 5.23 28.19 45.39
N HIS A 574 6.16 28.02 46.35
CA HIS A 574 6.42 29.00 47.41
C HIS A 574 6.90 30.33 46.86
N GLU A 575 7.83 30.33 45.90
CA GLU A 575 8.31 31.55 45.24
C GLU A 575 7.15 32.30 44.56
N ARG A 576 6.29 31.56 43.84
CA ARG A 576 5.11 32.14 43.17
C ARG A 576 4.11 32.72 44.16
N TRP A 577 3.79 32.01 45.25
CA TRP A 577 2.90 32.51 46.28
C TRP A 577 3.46 33.74 47.00
N ALA A 578 4.76 33.77 47.30
CA ALA A 578 5.42 34.94 47.89
C ALA A 578 5.34 36.17 46.96
N ALA A 579 5.37 35.95 45.65
CA ALA A 579 5.19 36.98 44.63
C ALA A 579 3.71 37.27 44.28
N ASN A 580 2.75 36.66 44.98
CA ASN A 580 1.31 36.74 44.70
C ASN A 580 0.93 36.37 43.25
N ARG A 581 1.63 35.39 42.67
CA ARG A 581 1.41 34.86 41.33
C ARG A 581 0.71 33.50 41.38
N PRO A 582 -0.11 33.14 40.37
CA PRO A 582 -0.75 31.84 40.32
C PRO A 582 0.27 30.71 40.13
N VAL A 583 -0.05 29.54 40.66
CA VAL A 583 0.69 28.28 40.50
C VAL A 583 -0.09 27.38 39.55
N SER A 584 0.58 26.74 38.58
CA SER A 584 -0.12 25.81 37.68
C SER A 584 -0.69 24.63 38.48
N PRO A 585 -1.98 24.29 38.34
CA PRO A 585 -2.56 23.11 38.99
C PRO A 585 -1.83 21.81 38.63
N GLU A 586 -1.29 21.71 37.42
CA GLU A 586 -0.58 20.50 36.95
C GLU A 586 0.73 20.24 37.68
N LEU A 587 1.27 21.25 38.37
CA LEU A 587 2.47 21.12 39.20
C LEU A 587 2.34 19.97 40.21
N TRP A 588 1.14 19.75 40.74
CA TRP A 588 0.90 18.76 41.78
C TRP A 588 0.92 17.31 41.29
N ARG A 589 0.86 17.07 39.97
CA ARG A 589 0.90 15.73 39.37
C ARG A 589 2.20 14.98 39.69
N PRO A 590 3.40 15.49 39.36
CA PRO A 590 4.66 14.85 39.72
C PRO A 590 5.03 15.01 41.22
N VAL A 591 4.37 15.91 41.95
CA VAL A 591 4.64 16.16 43.39
C VAL A 591 3.92 15.17 44.29
N GLY A 592 2.65 14.87 44.01
CA GLY A 592 1.78 14.04 44.86
C GLY A 592 2.41 12.73 45.35
N PRO A 593 2.99 11.89 44.48
CA PRO A 593 3.59 10.62 44.87
C PRO A 593 4.71 10.72 45.93
N PHE A 594 5.33 11.89 46.08
CA PHE A 594 6.45 12.15 46.98
C PHE A 594 6.12 13.17 48.08
N ALA A 595 4.82 13.45 48.30
CA ALA A 595 4.40 14.42 49.29
C ALA A 595 4.70 13.93 50.72
N GLU A 596 5.65 14.57 51.38
CA GLU A 596 6.02 14.37 52.78
C GLU A 596 6.05 15.72 53.52
N ALA A 597 5.71 15.71 54.82
CA ALA A 597 5.77 16.88 55.72
C ALA A 597 5.23 18.19 55.10
N ASP A 598 6.13 19.10 54.70
CA ASP A 598 5.80 20.44 54.18
C ASP A 598 4.95 20.38 52.91
N ILE A 599 5.17 19.40 52.03
CA ILE A 599 4.38 19.23 50.81
C ILE A 599 2.92 18.85 51.14
N VAL A 600 2.69 18.13 52.24
CA VAL A 600 1.33 17.81 52.70
C VAL A 600 0.60 19.08 53.16
N ALA A 601 1.31 19.99 53.83
CA ALA A 601 0.77 21.29 54.21
C ALA A 601 0.49 22.18 52.98
N ASP A 602 1.34 22.10 51.95
CA ASP A 602 1.09 22.77 50.67
C ASP A 602 -0.17 22.25 49.97
N LEU A 603 -0.35 20.93 49.92
CA LEU A 603 -1.56 20.32 49.35
C LEU A 603 -2.82 20.69 50.14
N GLU A 604 -2.75 20.72 51.48
CA GLU A 604 -3.85 21.19 52.33
C GLU A 604 -4.19 22.66 52.07
N ARG A 605 -3.17 23.52 51.93
CA ARG A 605 -3.34 24.93 51.54
C ARG A 605 -4.09 25.05 50.22
N VAL A 606 -3.71 24.27 49.21
CA VAL A 606 -4.32 24.30 47.86
C VAL A 606 -5.75 23.76 47.88
N LEU A 607 -6.03 22.67 48.62
CA LEU A 607 -7.38 22.14 48.81
C LEU A 607 -8.35 23.14 49.46
N ASN A 608 -7.83 24.08 50.25
CA ASN A 608 -8.62 25.09 50.93
C ASN A 608 -8.75 26.41 50.15
N GLN A 609 -8.10 26.54 48.98
CA GLN A 609 -8.30 27.69 48.10
C GLN A 609 -9.69 27.66 47.46
N PRO A 610 -10.30 28.81 47.12
CA PRO A 610 -11.63 28.87 46.53
C PRO A 610 -11.68 28.47 45.04
N ASP A 611 -10.54 28.10 44.44
CA ASP A 611 -10.46 27.71 43.03
C ASP A 611 -10.76 26.21 42.83
N PRO A 612 -11.86 25.83 42.17
CA PRO A 612 -12.23 24.44 41.95
C PRO A 612 -11.20 23.64 41.13
N VAL A 613 -10.43 24.29 40.26
CA VAL A 613 -9.41 23.62 39.44
C VAL A 613 -8.21 23.22 40.29
N GLN A 614 -7.78 24.13 41.18
CA GLN A 614 -6.72 23.86 42.17
C GLN A 614 -7.13 22.77 43.16
N GLN A 615 -8.38 22.81 43.63
CA GLN A 615 -8.93 21.77 44.52
C GLN A 615 -8.92 20.39 43.86
N GLN A 616 -9.29 20.30 42.57
CA GLN A 616 -9.27 19.04 41.82
C GLN A 616 -7.85 18.49 41.65
N ALA A 617 -6.88 19.34 41.29
CA ALA A 617 -5.49 18.93 41.15
C ALA A 617 -4.87 18.48 42.49
N ALA A 618 -5.12 19.22 43.57
CA ALA A 618 -4.65 18.84 44.90
C ALA A 618 -5.32 17.54 45.39
N ALA A 619 -6.60 17.32 45.07
CA ALA A 619 -7.28 16.07 45.39
C ALA A 619 -6.69 14.87 44.64
N LEU A 620 -6.38 15.04 43.35
CA LEU A 620 -5.68 14.03 42.56
C LEU A 620 -4.28 13.72 43.12
N ALA A 621 -3.52 14.73 43.52
CA ALA A 621 -2.21 14.55 44.13
C ALA A 621 -2.30 13.85 45.50
N CYS A 622 -3.26 14.23 46.34
CA CYS A 622 -3.50 13.58 47.64
C CYS A 622 -3.89 12.11 47.50
N ALA A 623 -4.64 11.74 46.46
CA ALA A 623 -5.05 10.36 46.22
C ALA A 623 -3.86 9.44 45.90
N HIS A 624 -2.78 9.98 45.35
CA HIS A 624 -1.55 9.26 45.02
C HIS A 624 -0.46 9.38 46.09
N SER A 625 -0.76 10.04 47.23
CA SER A 625 0.15 10.20 48.37
C SER A 625 -0.38 9.44 49.59
N PRO A 626 0.33 8.43 50.11
CA PRO A 626 -0.05 7.77 51.36
C PRO A 626 -0.15 8.75 52.56
N ALA A 627 0.69 9.79 52.59
CA ALA A 627 0.73 10.75 53.69
C ALA A 627 -0.41 11.79 53.62
N ALA A 628 -0.79 12.23 52.42
CA ALA A 628 -1.82 13.25 52.22
C ALA A 628 -3.25 12.68 52.02
N GLN A 629 -3.41 11.35 51.90
CA GLN A 629 -4.70 10.72 51.62
C GLN A 629 -5.79 11.06 52.66
N ARG A 630 -5.40 11.37 53.91
CA ARG A 630 -6.34 11.77 54.97
C ARG A 630 -7.03 13.10 54.69
N LEU A 631 -6.39 14.01 53.96
CA LEU A 631 -6.96 15.32 53.59
C LEU A 631 -8.21 15.18 52.72
N LEU A 632 -8.35 14.06 51.99
CA LEU A 632 -9.55 13.77 51.19
C LEU A 632 -10.77 13.38 52.02
N ASN A 633 -10.63 13.06 53.31
CA ASN A 633 -11.77 12.74 54.17
C ASN A 633 -12.67 13.97 54.36
N ASP A 634 -12.09 15.17 54.34
CA ASP A 634 -12.81 16.44 54.52
C ASP A 634 -13.48 16.94 53.23
N ARG A 635 -13.29 16.22 52.11
CA ARG A 635 -13.82 16.52 50.77
C ARG A 635 -14.43 15.25 50.12
N PRO A 636 -15.56 14.74 50.65
CA PRO A 636 -16.13 13.45 50.23
C PRO A 636 -16.56 13.43 48.75
N ASP A 637 -16.94 14.57 48.19
CA ASP A 637 -17.32 14.74 46.79
C ASP A 637 -16.11 14.55 45.84
N LEU A 638 -14.99 15.22 46.11
CA LEU A 638 -13.76 15.08 45.33
C LEU A 638 -13.18 13.68 45.49
N ARG A 639 -13.19 13.13 46.71
CA ARG A 639 -12.77 11.76 46.99
C ARG A 639 -13.56 10.75 46.15
N GLN A 640 -14.89 10.88 46.10
CA GLN A 640 -15.74 9.98 45.33
C GLN A 640 -15.46 10.10 43.82
N ARG A 641 -15.26 11.31 43.30
CA ARG A 641 -14.93 11.54 41.88
C ARG A 641 -13.59 10.91 41.49
N VAL A 642 -12.57 11.01 42.33
CA VAL A 642 -11.27 10.36 42.09
C VAL A 642 -11.39 8.83 42.17
N GLN A 643 -12.05 8.29 43.22
CA GLN A 643 -12.19 6.84 43.41
C GLN A 643 -13.05 6.16 42.34
N SER A 644 -14.04 6.87 41.78
CA SER A 644 -14.89 6.37 40.69
C SER A 644 -14.25 6.50 39.31
N GLY A 645 -13.06 7.10 39.20
CA GLY A 645 -12.40 7.38 37.93
C GLY A 645 -13.02 8.52 37.11
N GLN A 646 -13.97 9.27 37.69
CA GLN A 646 -14.56 10.47 37.06
C GLN A 646 -13.60 11.66 37.02
N LEU A 647 -12.57 11.64 37.88
CA LEU A 647 -11.49 12.62 37.89
C LEU A 647 -10.16 11.86 37.87
N THR A 648 -9.40 12.05 36.79
CA THR A 648 -8.07 11.46 36.53
C THR A 648 -7.12 12.55 36.05
N TRP A 649 -5.79 12.33 36.10
CA TRP A 649 -4.84 13.32 35.58
C TRP A 649 -4.99 13.52 34.07
N GLU A 650 -5.40 12.49 33.33
CA GLU A 650 -5.66 12.54 31.89
C GLU A 650 -6.89 13.41 31.59
N SER A 651 -8.04 13.11 32.21
CA SER A 651 -9.27 13.90 32.03
C SER A 651 -9.12 15.33 32.55
N PHE A 652 -8.34 15.54 33.62
CA PHE A 652 -8.02 16.85 34.15
C PHE A 652 -7.19 17.66 33.15
N GLY A 653 -6.08 17.10 32.65
CA GLY A 653 -5.20 17.76 31.68
C GLY A 653 -5.92 18.13 30.38
N GLU A 654 -6.79 17.26 29.86
CA GLU A 654 -7.62 17.58 28.70
C GLU A 654 -8.60 18.73 28.97
N SER A 655 -9.26 18.76 30.13
CA SER A 655 -10.21 19.83 30.48
C SER A 655 -9.51 21.16 30.74
N PHE A 656 -8.39 21.13 31.46
CA PHE A 656 -7.59 22.30 31.81
C PHE A 656 -6.87 22.85 30.58
N GLY A 657 -6.21 21.99 29.81
CA GLY A 657 -5.53 22.34 28.56
C GLY A 657 -6.47 22.87 27.48
N ASN A 658 -7.68 22.30 27.33
CA ASN A 658 -8.67 22.81 26.36
C ASN A 658 -9.32 24.13 26.79
N SER A 659 -9.45 24.42 28.08
CA SER A 659 -9.94 25.72 28.57
C SER A 659 -8.94 26.87 28.31
N GLY A 660 -7.67 26.55 28.04
CA GLY A 660 -6.62 27.48 27.61
C GLY A 660 -6.48 27.67 26.10
N LYS A 661 -7.37 27.08 25.27
CA LYS A 661 -7.30 27.13 23.79
C LYS A 661 -7.34 28.52 23.16
N GLU A 662 -7.65 29.58 23.91
CA GLU A 662 -7.48 30.96 23.42
C GLU A 662 -6.01 31.44 23.43
N LYS A 663 -5.07 30.74 24.08
CA LYS A 663 -3.67 31.19 24.22
C LYS A 663 -2.62 30.42 23.43
N PHE A 664 -2.93 29.24 22.92
CA PHE A 664 -1.95 28.37 22.25
C PHE A 664 -2.42 27.94 20.86
N ASN A 665 -2.84 28.91 20.04
CA ASN A 665 -2.73 28.76 18.59
C ASN A 665 -1.25 28.98 18.23
N VAL A 666 -0.54 27.88 17.98
CA VAL A 666 0.69 27.93 17.22
C VAL A 666 0.28 28.02 15.75
N GLU A 667 0.24 29.24 15.21
CA GLU A 667 0.43 29.47 13.77
C GLU A 667 1.87 29.13 13.35
#